data_AF-A0A549SCM9-F1
#
_entry.id   AF-A0A549SCM9-F1
#
_cell.length_a   1.000
_cell.length_b   1.000
_cell.length_c   1.000
_cell.angle_alpha   90.00
_cell.angle_beta   90.00
_cell.angle_gamma   90.00
#
_symmetry.space_group_name_H-M   'P 1'
#
loop_
_entity.id
_entity.type
_entity.pdbx_description
1 polymer ?
#
loop_
_entity_poly.entity_id
_entity_poly.type
_entity_poly.pdbx_seq_one_letter_code
_entity_poly.pdbx_strand_id
1 'polypeptide(L)'
;MEQAIGSDRGDAIVSAMIEHLRERRILLPASAALEKIALAARALTRKRAYKNLVDGLPKSTIAALESLLVVDDEQSRTPLTWLREWPEAPRQKNLVALVERLQYVRKLDVGPDRERRIHQARYAAIARETTILSAQHLSRFDMERRLATLIVFAREMETILTDATLMMFDKMLGSVFRRADNTHKENLVARAKTLDASTRALLGMARAMLAAKEHGEDQVTTVERALGWKRLKAIVDEADKTVAMTRPDNLGEIVERYASVRRMTPLILGAFAFHACKESDTLLAALDMLRGLHANGAKKLPPHPPTTFLKPAWRKFVKTDTGVDRRSYEVAVMMTLRERLRSGDVWVEGSRAFRAFDDFLLPPDAFATRRSAGELGLAVDDRFEDWRAEKTKLLESRLWEVDELAAAGELPEATLTEEGLSISPIRRQENDAADAIARRLYAMLPRLRVTELLAEVHGWTGFADRFGHLRTGAPPDDPQAMMTALLADATNLGLARMARSSKVFSHSKLLWIAEWHVRDETYQAALACLVDAIHAQPFTKIWGDGDASSSDGQFFRAGGHGEGRADYNGKYGSEPGVKFYTHVSDRYAPSHTKVIAANASEAAHVLDGLMHHETALNIREHYTDTAGAIDHLFALCGLLGYRFAPRIRDLADRRLYVIDPRADYKALGTMIGGVIDTRLPGNNWDEILRSGASIRAGTVAPSVLMRRLAAYPRQNALAKALREIGRLERTLFTLDWISDPALRRRANAGLNKGEAHHALKRAVFFHRLGEIRDRTFENQCYRASGLNLAVAAIILWNTVYLGRAVDELRFRGEILSDEPLAHVAPLGWEHIAFNGDYIWPAEPLRTAFRPLRNPRADFLEAA
;
A
#
# COMPACT_ATOMS: atom_id res chain seq x y z
N MET A 1 12.54 37.19 -5.93
CA MET A 1 11.10 37.03 -5.58
C MET A 1 10.49 35.82 -6.25
N GLU A 2 10.74 35.58 -7.54
CA GLU A 2 10.20 34.43 -8.31
C GLU A 2 10.41 33.08 -7.60
N GLN A 3 11.63 32.78 -7.17
CA GLN A 3 11.91 31.54 -6.43
C GLN A 3 11.23 31.48 -5.06
N ALA A 4 11.05 32.63 -4.40
CA ALA A 4 10.32 32.73 -3.15
C ALA A 4 8.79 32.62 -3.34
N ILE A 5 8.26 32.68 -4.56
CA ILE A 5 6.85 32.38 -4.84
C ILE A 5 6.61 30.88 -4.66
N GLY A 6 7.49 30.04 -5.20
CA GLY A 6 7.36 28.58 -5.15
C GLY A 6 8.00 27.90 -3.94
N SER A 7 8.94 28.55 -3.25
CA SER A 7 9.70 27.93 -2.16
C SER A 7 9.75 28.77 -0.90
N ASP A 8 9.81 28.09 0.24
CA ASP A 8 10.13 28.67 1.56
C ASP A 8 11.53 28.29 2.05
N ARG A 9 12.27 27.53 1.25
CA ARG A 9 13.64 27.12 1.56
C ARG A 9 14.60 28.28 1.37
N GLY A 10 15.28 28.66 2.44
CA GLY A 10 16.21 29.79 2.43
C GLY A 10 17.39 29.55 1.49
N ASP A 11 17.95 28.34 1.52
CA ASP A 11 19.04 27.89 0.66
C ASP A 11 18.65 27.95 -0.83
N ALA A 12 17.48 27.44 -1.22
CA ALA A 12 17.03 27.50 -2.61
C ALA A 12 16.89 28.95 -3.13
N ILE A 13 16.34 29.84 -2.29
CA ILE A 13 16.17 31.25 -2.63
C ILE A 13 17.51 31.96 -2.74
N VAL A 14 18.43 31.70 -1.80
CA VAL A 14 19.78 32.27 -1.79
C VAL A 14 20.61 31.74 -2.96
N SER A 15 20.57 30.44 -3.26
CA SER A 15 21.27 29.85 -4.40
C SER A 15 20.83 30.46 -5.71
N ALA A 16 19.52 30.59 -5.94
CA ALA A 16 19.03 31.22 -7.16
C ALA A 16 19.35 32.72 -7.22
N MET A 17 19.39 33.42 -6.08
CA MET A 17 19.89 34.79 -6.04
C MET A 17 21.38 34.85 -6.42
N ILE A 18 22.20 33.92 -5.93
CA ILE A 18 23.63 33.83 -6.26
C ILE A 18 23.80 33.54 -7.76
N GLU A 19 23.07 32.59 -8.31
CA GLU A 19 23.08 32.27 -9.74
C GLU A 19 22.71 33.50 -10.58
N HIS A 20 21.62 34.18 -10.23
CA HIS A 20 21.19 35.38 -10.94
C HIS A 20 22.23 36.52 -10.88
N LEU A 21 22.87 36.73 -9.73
CA LEU A 21 23.94 37.73 -9.60
C LEU A 21 25.17 37.34 -10.43
N ARG A 22 25.52 36.05 -10.48
CA ARG A 22 26.63 35.52 -11.29
C ARG A 22 26.36 35.69 -12.79
N GLU A 23 25.16 35.34 -13.25
CA GLU A 23 24.73 35.52 -14.65
C GLU A 23 24.84 36.99 -15.08
N ARG A 24 24.46 37.91 -14.19
CA ARG A 24 24.56 39.36 -14.43
C ARG A 24 25.93 39.95 -14.14
N ARG A 25 26.92 39.12 -13.77
CA ARG A 25 28.29 39.53 -13.42
C ARG A 25 28.35 40.59 -12.32
N ILE A 26 27.45 40.51 -11.34
CA ILE A 26 27.40 41.40 -10.17
C ILE A 26 28.19 40.75 -9.02
N LEU A 27 28.99 41.54 -8.31
CA LEU A 27 29.77 41.07 -7.15
C LEU A 27 28.83 40.61 -6.02
N LEU A 28 29.09 39.42 -5.46
CA LEU A 28 28.24 38.85 -4.41
C LEU A 28 28.33 39.68 -3.11
N PRO A 29 27.19 40.13 -2.55
CA PRO A 29 27.15 40.73 -1.22
C PRO A 29 27.57 39.75 -0.12
N ALA A 30 27.81 40.27 1.09
CA ALA A 30 28.02 39.44 2.28
C ALA A 30 26.84 38.47 2.50
N SER A 31 27.14 37.27 3.04
CA SER A 31 26.13 36.22 3.29
C SER A 31 24.93 36.72 4.11
N ALA A 32 25.19 37.48 5.16
CA ALA A 32 24.14 38.07 6.01
C ALA A 32 23.19 39.02 5.22
N ALA A 33 23.69 39.72 4.20
CA ALA A 33 22.86 40.57 3.36
C ALA A 33 21.96 39.72 2.43
N LEU A 34 22.51 38.66 1.84
CA LEU A 34 21.74 37.71 1.02
C LEU A 34 20.65 37.03 1.83
N GLU A 35 20.96 36.60 3.06
CA GLU A 35 19.99 36.02 3.99
C GLU A 35 18.87 37.01 4.33
N LYS A 36 19.21 38.26 4.66
CA LYS A 36 18.21 39.29 4.98
C LYS A 36 17.28 39.58 3.79
N ILE A 37 17.83 39.66 2.57
CA ILE A 37 17.03 39.83 1.35
C ILE A 37 16.14 38.62 1.11
N ALA A 38 16.66 37.40 1.28
CA ALA A 38 15.89 36.17 1.15
C ALA A 38 14.73 36.11 2.17
N LEU A 39 14.98 36.48 3.43
CA LEU A 39 13.95 36.57 4.48
C LEU A 39 12.87 37.61 4.13
N ALA A 40 13.26 38.80 3.67
CA ALA A 40 12.32 39.83 3.25
C ALA A 40 11.48 39.38 2.05
N ALA A 41 12.10 38.75 1.05
CA ALA A 41 11.41 38.19 -0.10
C ALA A 41 10.39 37.12 0.30
N ARG A 42 10.76 36.20 1.22
CA ARG A 42 9.86 35.18 1.77
C ARG A 42 8.66 35.79 2.49
N ALA A 43 8.90 36.81 3.33
CA ALA A 43 7.82 37.47 4.07
C ALA A 43 6.83 38.17 3.12
N LEU A 44 7.35 38.87 2.11
CA LEU A 44 6.53 39.55 1.10
C LEU A 44 5.71 38.58 0.24
N THR A 45 6.31 37.48 -0.24
CA THR A 45 5.59 36.49 -1.05
C THR A 45 4.53 35.75 -0.25
N ARG A 46 4.77 35.45 1.05
CA ARG A 46 3.75 34.92 1.95
C ARG A 46 2.56 35.86 2.09
N LYS A 47 2.82 37.14 2.38
CA LYS A 47 1.75 38.14 2.51
C LYS A 47 0.94 38.29 1.22
N ARG A 48 1.60 38.32 0.05
CA ARG A 48 0.92 38.32 -1.25
C ARG A 48 0.06 37.08 -1.47
N ALA A 49 0.56 35.89 -1.10
CA ALA A 49 -0.21 34.66 -1.23
C ALA A 49 -1.48 34.68 -0.36
N TYR A 50 -1.39 35.15 0.89
CA TYR A 50 -2.56 35.28 1.75
C TYR A 50 -3.58 36.26 1.17
N LYS A 51 -3.11 37.42 0.69
CA LYS A 51 -3.97 38.40 0.03
C LYS A 51 -4.68 37.82 -1.19
N ASN A 52 -3.96 37.17 -2.10
CA ASN A 52 -4.54 36.58 -3.32
C ASN A 52 -5.63 35.53 -3.03
N LEU A 53 -5.51 34.77 -1.94
CA LEU A 53 -6.54 33.83 -1.52
C LEU A 53 -7.80 34.55 -1.02
N VAL A 54 -7.63 35.62 -0.23
CA VAL A 54 -8.72 36.37 0.40
C VAL A 54 -9.43 37.31 -0.59
N ASP A 55 -8.73 37.82 -1.60
CA ASP A 55 -9.23 38.82 -2.54
C ASP A 55 -10.55 38.39 -3.21
N GLY A 56 -11.55 39.28 -3.17
CA GLY A 56 -12.87 39.04 -3.76
C GLY A 56 -13.78 38.07 -2.99
N LEU A 57 -13.56 37.87 -1.69
CA LEU A 57 -14.50 37.13 -0.84
C LEU A 57 -15.70 38.00 -0.40
N PRO A 58 -16.94 37.49 -0.47
CA PRO A 58 -18.10 38.15 0.10
C PRO A 58 -17.98 38.30 1.63
N LYS A 59 -18.58 39.36 2.18
CA LYS A 59 -18.64 39.56 3.65
C LYS A 59 -19.34 38.41 4.38
N SER A 60 -20.35 37.80 3.75
CA SER A 60 -21.04 36.62 4.27
C SER A 60 -20.11 35.42 4.41
N THR A 61 -19.28 35.15 3.39
CA THR A 61 -18.30 34.06 3.42
C THR A 61 -17.22 34.30 4.48
N ILE A 62 -16.74 35.55 4.63
CA ILE A 62 -15.78 35.90 5.69
C ILE A 62 -16.36 35.60 7.06
N ALA A 63 -17.59 36.03 7.34
CA ALA A 63 -18.27 35.75 8.62
C ALA A 63 -18.46 34.24 8.84
N ALA A 64 -18.83 33.48 7.79
CA ALA A 64 -18.98 32.03 7.87
C ALA A 64 -17.64 31.33 8.20
N LEU A 65 -16.54 31.75 7.57
CA LEU A 65 -15.21 31.23 7.87
C LEU A 65 -14.77 31.54 9.30
N GLU A 66 -15.01 32.76 9.80
CA GLU A 66 -14.67 33.11 11.17
C GLU A 66 -15.52 32.35 12.20
N SER A 67 -16.77 32.03 11.88
CA SER A 67 -17.62 31.21 12.75
C SER A 67 -17.07 29.80 12.99
N LEU A 68 -16.18 29.29 12.12
CA LEU A 68 -15.50 28.01 12.32
C LEU A 68 -14.64 27.97 13.58
N LEU A 69 -14.22 29.13 14.10
CA LEU A 69 -13.35 29.28 15.27
C LEU A 69 -14.13 29.45 16.58
N VAL A 70 -15.44 29.70 16.49
CA VAL A 70 -16.30 29.94 17.65
C VAL A 70 -16.85 28.61 18.16
N VAL A 71 -16.88 28.43 19.48
CA VAL A 71 -17.44 27.23 20.10
C VAL A 71 -18.95 27.25 19.88
N ASP A 72 -19.49 26.14 19.38
CA ASP A 72 -20.92 25.92 19.28
C ASP A 72 -21.47 25.50 20.66
N ASP A 73 -22.44 26.24 21.18
CA ASP A 73 -23.05 26.04 22.49
C ASP A 73 -23.73 24.65 22.59
N GLU A 74 -24.25 24.10 21.50
CA GLU A 74 -24.89 22.78 21.50
C GLU A 74 -23.88 21.63 21.46
N GLN A 75 -22.74 21.82 20.80
CA GLN A 75 -21.74 20.76 20.61
C GLN A 75 -20.54 20.84 21.55
N SER A 76 -20.41 21.93 22.32
CA SER A 76 -19.25 22.21 23.19
C SER A 76 -17.89 22.11 22.47
N ARG A 77 -17.88 22.34 21.15
CA ARG A 77 -16.68 22.33 20.31
C ARG A 77 -16.84 23.29 19.14
N THR A 78 -15.74 23.65 18.50
CA THR A 78 -15.78 24.50 17.29
C THR A 78 -16.20 23.71 16.06
N PRO A 79 -16.87 24.32 15.06
CA PRO A 79 -17.14 23.67 13.77
C PRO A 79 -15.86 23.18 13.08
N LEU A 80 -14.74 23.88 13.24
CA LEU A 80 -13.43 23.43 12.75
C LEU A 80 -13.04 22.05 13.31
N THR A 81 -13.17 21.84 14.62
CA THR A 81 -12.90 20.55 15.26
C THR A 81 -13.90 19.49 14.80
N TRP A 82 -15.19 19.82 14.73
CA TRP A 82 -16.25 18.90 14.27
C TRP A 82 -16.02 18.39 12.84
N LEU A 83 -15.55 19.26 11.94
CA LEU A 83 -15.23 18.91 10.56
C LEU A 83 -14.08 17.91 10.47
N ARG A 84 -13.09 18.00 11.36
CA ARG A 84 -11.95 17.06 11.43
C ARG A 84 -12.30 15.73 12.08
N GLU A 85 -13.32 15.71 12.94
CA GLU A 85 -13.70 14.52 13.70
C GLU A 85 -14.94 13.86 13.11
N TRP A 86 -14.73 12.86 12.24
CA TRP A 86 -15.81 11.98 11.78
C TRP A 86 -15.54 10.51 12.14
N PRO A 87 -16.58 9.72 12.48
CA PRO A 87 -16.44 8.29 12.64
C PRO A 87 -16.19 7.58 11.30
N GLU A 88 -15.19 6.71 11.25
CA GLU A 88 -14.77 6.05 10.01
C GLU A 88 -15.36 4.65 9.79
N ALA A 89 -16.09 4.11 10.77
CA ALA A 89 -16.68 2.78 10.66
C ALA A 89 -17.80 2.73 9.59
N PRO A 90 -17.90 1.66 8.77
CA PRO A 90 -18.86 1.54 7.66
C PRO A 90 -20.30 1.32 8.14
N ARG A 91 -20.93 2.39 8.63
CA ARG A 91 -22.30 2.40 9.15
C ARG A 91 -23.13 3.51 8.50
N GLN A 92 -24.42 3.26 8.32
CA GLN A 92 -25.35 4.23 7.73
C GLN A 92 -25.35 5.59 8.45
N LYS A 93 -25.36 5.59 9.79
CA LYS A 93 -25.30 6.83 10.60
C LYS A 93 -24.05 7.65 10.29
N ASN A 94 -22.91 6.99 10.06
CA ASN A 94 -21.65 7.66 9.79
C ASN A 94 -21.60 8.22 8.36
N LEU A 95 -22.22 7.53 7.40
CA LEU A 95 -22.37 8.05 6.04
C LEU A 95 -23.21 9.32 6.01
N VAL A 96 -24.33 9.36 6.74
CA VAL A 96 -25.16 10.58 6.88
C VAL A 96 -24.34 11.71 7.49
N ALA A 97 -23.64 11.44 8.59
CA ALA A 97 -22.81 12.42 9.28
C ALA A 97 -21.66 12.97 8.41
N LEU A 98 -21.11 12.17 7.50
CA LEU A 98 -20.11 12.61 6.51
C LEU A 98 -20.72 13.54 5.45
N VAL A 99 -21.89 13.17 4.91
CA VAL A 99 -22.61 14.01 3.94
C VAL A 99 -23.01 15.35 4.55
N GLU A 100 -23.46 15.37 5.81
CA GLU A 100 -23.77 16.62 6.55
C GLU A 100 -22.56 17.55 6.65
N ARG A 101 -21.37 17.00 6.99
CA ARG A 101 -20.12 17.77 7.04
C ARG A 101 -19.72 18.29 5.67
N LEU A 102 -19.81 17.45 4.65
CA LEU A 102 -19.49 17.84 3.27
C LEU A 102 -20.39 18.99 2.80
N GLN A 103 -21.69 18.89 3.08
CA GLN A 103 -22.65 19.95 2.78
C GLN A 103 -22.37 21.23 3.57
N TYR A 104 -21.98 21.11 4.85
CA TYR A 104 -21.60 22.27 5.66
C TYR A 104 -20.39 23.01 5.07
N VAL A 105 -19.33 22.28 4.68
CA VAL A 105 -18.14 22.89 4.06
C VAL A 105 -18.48 23.56 2.72
N ARG A 106 -19.29 22.91 1.87
CA ARG A 106 -19.73 23.49 0.60
C ARG A 106 -20.57 24.76 0.78
N LYS A 107 -21.37 24.83 1.85
CA LYS A 107 -22.15 26.03 2.20
C LYS A 107 -21.30 27.22 2.64
N LEU A 108 -20.02 27.02 2.99
CA LEU A 108 -19.10 28.13 3.24
C LEU A 108 -18.87 28.98 1.97
N ASP A 109 -19.09 28.40 0.79
CA ASP A 109 -19.03 29.09 -0.51
C ASP A 109 -17.75 29.91 -0.70
N VAL A 110 -16.61 29.26 -0.47
CA VAL A 110 -15.27 29.87 -0.60
C VAL A 110 -14.92 30.13 -2.08
N GLY A 111 -15.70 29.57 -3.00
CA GLY A 111 -15.55 29.66 -4.44
C GLY A 111 -14.60 28.59 -5.01
N PRO A 112 -14.86 28.11 -6.24
CA PRO A 112 -13.95 27.18 -6.91
C PRO A 112 -12.61 27.86 -7.26
N ASP A 113 -11.57 27.06 -7.48
CA ASP A 113 -10.26 27.48 -8.01
C ASP A 113 -9.43 28.47 -7.16
N ARG A 114 -9.75 28.62 -5.87
CA ARG A 114 -8.94 29.46 -4.96
C ARG A 114 -7.48 28.98 -4.90
N GLU A 115 -7.28 27.67 -4.94
CA GLU A 115 -5.99 27.00 -5.01
C GLU A 115 -5.13 27.46 -6.21
N ARG A 116 -5.74 27.87 -7.33
CA ARG A 116 -5.03 28.30 -8.56
C ARG A 116 -4.53 29.75 -8.49
N ARG A 117 -4.96 30.53 -7.49
CA ARG A 117 -4.58 31.94 -7.32
C ARG A 117 -3.19 32.14 -6.70
N ILE A 118 -2.61 31.06 -6.19
CA ILE A 118 -1.26 31.04 -5.61
C ILE A 118 -0.49 29.86 -6.16
N HIS A 119 0.83 29.88 -5.98
CA HIS A 119 1.67 28.77 -6.39
C HIS A 119 1.32 27.49 -5.62
N GLN A 120 1.24 26.35 -6.32
CA GLN A 120 0.80 25.07 -5.75
C GLN A 120 1.63 24.65 -4.52
N ALA A 121 2.95 24.82 -4.56
CA ALA A 121 3.82 24.52 -3.41
C ALA A 121 3.50 25.37 -2.15
N ARG A 122 3.05 26.63 -2.33
CA ARG A 122 2.59 27.49 -1.23
C ARG A 122 1.26 27.01 -0.66
N TYR A 123 0.32 26.70 -1.55
CA TYR A 123 -0.96 26.12 -1.15
C TYR A 123 -0.75 24.84 -0.34
N ALA A 124 0.10 23.92 -0.82
CA ALA A 124 0.45 22.68 -0.13
C ALA A 124 1.09 22.93 1.24
N ALA A 125 1.93 23.96 1.38
CA ALA A 125 2.50 24.33 2.68
C ALA A 125 1.43 24.80 3.68
N ILE A 126 0.50 25.66 3.26
CA ILE A 126 -0.61 26.12 4.10
C ILE A 126 -1.54 24.94 4.43
N ALA A 127 -1.83 24.07 3.46
CA ALA A 127 -2.66 22.88 3.65
C ALA A 127 -2.09 21.96 4.73
N ARG A 128 -0.77 21.71 4.72
CA ARG A 128 -0.10 20.96 5.81
C ARG A 128 -0.20 21.66 7.15
N GLU A 129 -0.07 22.99 7.23
CA GLU A 129 -0.30 23.71 8.51
C GLU A 129 -1.72 23.51 9.02
N THR A 130 -2.72 23.46 8.12
CA THR A 130 -4.12 23.32 8.51
C THR A 130 -4.48 21.98 9.13
N THR A 131 -3.66 20.94 9.03
CA THR A 131 -3.95 19.65 9.71
C THR A 131 -3.74 19.75 11.21
N ILE A 132 -2.82 20.62 11.66
CA ILE A 132 -2.39 20.73 13.06
C ILE A 132 -3.07 21.89 13.78
N LEU A 133 -3.23 23.05 13.11
CA LEU A 133 -3.66 24.28 13.77
C LEU A 133 -5.03 24.13 14.43
N SER A 134 -5.12 24.48 15.71
CA SER A 134 -6.38 24.52 16.47
C SER A 134 -7.08 25.87 16.27
N ALA A 135 -8.34 25.96 16.69
CA ALA A 135 -9.06 27.24 16.66
C ALA A 135 -8.33 28.33 17.47
N GLN A 136 -7.70 27.95 18.58
CA GLN A 136 -6.89 28.86 19.41
C GLN A 136 -5.61 29.32 18.71
N HIS A 137 -4.96 28.46 17.91
CA HIS A 137 -3.80 28.87 17.12
C HIS A 137 -4.21 29.88 16.04
N LEU A 138 -5.31 29.61 15.34
CA LEU A 138 -5.81 30.44 14.24
C LEU A 138 -6.32 31.80 14.73
N SER A 139 -6.95 31.86 15.91
CA SER A 139 -7.45 33.14 16.47
C SER A 139 -6.34 34.14 16.76
N ARG A 140 -5.10 33.67 16.99
CA ARG A 140 -3.91 34.50 17.21
C ARG A 140 -3.27 35.04 15.92
N PHE A 141 -3.68 34.57 14.75
CA PHE A 141 -3.18 35.08 13.48
C PHE A 141 -3.79 36.44 13.16
N ASP A 142 -3.05 37.25 12.39
CA ASP A 142 -3.62 38.43 11.74
C ASP A 142 -4.76 38.03 10.79
N MET A 143 -5.68 38.96 10.52
CA MET A 143 -6.91 38.66 9.79
C MET A 143 -6.66 38.08 8.40
N GLU A 144 -5.72 38.63 7.62
CA GLU A 144 -5.41 38.16 6.27
C GLU A 144 -4.88 36.72 6.29
N ARG A 145 -3.89 36.44 7.15
CA ARG A 145 -3.36 35.08 7.31
C ARG A 145 -4.43 34.12 7.82
N ARG A 146 -5.20 34.51 8.82
CA ARG A 146 -6.26 33.69 9.42
C ARG A 146 -7.28 33.26 8.37
N LEU A 147 -7.79 34.22 7.59
CA LEU A 147 -8.75 33.94 6.52
C LEU A 147 -8.13 33.08 5.41
N ALA A 148 -6.90 33.38 4.97
CA ALA A 148 -6.21 32.56 3.99
C ALA A 148 -6.04 31.10 4.45
N THR A 149 -5.68 30.88 5.71
CA THR A 149 -5.58 29.53 6.29
C THR A 149 -6.95 28.84 6.38
N LEU A 150 -8.01 29.55 6.76
CA LEU A 150 -9.37 29.00 6.81
C LEU A 150 -9.93 28.65 5.42
N ILE A 151 -9.58 29.43 4.39
CA ILE A 151 -9.90 29.14 2.99
C ILE A 151 -9.28 27.82 2.56
N VAL A 152 -7.96 27.66 2.79
CA VAL A 152 -7.26 26.42 2.47
C VAL A 152 -7.84 25.25 3.28
N PHE A 153 -8.10 25.44 4.57
CA PHE A 153 -8.75 24.42 5.40
C PHE A 153 -10.10 23.99 4.81
N ALA A 154 -10.97 24.92 4.44
CA ALA A 154 -12.27 24.59 3.87
C ALA A 154 -12.14 23.79 2.56
N ARG A 155 -11.23 24.18 1.66
CA ARG A 155 -10.98 23.46 0.40
C ARG A 155 -10.40 22.07 0.63
N GLU A 156 -9.42 21.94 1.53
CA GLU A 156 -8.86 20.63 1.91
C GLU A 156 -9.93 19.74 2.53
N MET A 157 -10.74 20.27 3.44
CA MET A 157 -11.82 19.52 4.09
C MET A 157 -12.89 19.08 3.10
N GLU A 158 -13.24 19.90 2.12
CA GLU A 158 -14.19 19.51 1.06
C GLU A 158 -13.69 18.28 0.30
N THR A 159 -12.41 18.29 -0.10
CA THR A 159 -11.77 17.16 -0.77
C THR A 159 -11.66 15.93 0.13
N ILE A 160 -11.20 16.10 1.36
CA ILE A 160 -11.05 15.00 2.32
C ILE A 160 -12.40 14.35 2.64
N LEU A 161 -13.45 15.14 2.86
CA LEU A 161 -14.79 14.62 3.15
C LEU A 161 -15.43 13.98 1.92
N THR A 162 -15.14 14.50 0.71
CA THR A 162 -15.55 13.86 -0.55
C THR A 162 -14.96 12.45 -0.66
N ASP A 163 -13.64 12.33 -0.49
CA ASP A 163 -12.94 11.04 -0.54
C ASP A 163 -13.42 10.10 0.58
N ALA A 164 -13.55 10.60 1.81
CA ALA A 164 -14.02 9.82 2.95
C ALA A 164 -15.43 9.27 2.74
N THR A 165 -16.33 10.08 2.16
CA THR A 165 -17.72 9.67 1.87
C THR A 165 -17.76 8.57 0.80
N LEU A 166 -16.99 8.73 -0.29
CA LEU A 166 -16.91 7.73 -1.36
C LEU A 166 -16.24 6.43 -0.89
N MET A 167 -15.20 6.52 -0.05
CA MET A 167 -14.58 5.35 0.59
C MET A 167 -15.54 4.65 1.56
N MET A 168 -16.32 5.41 2.35
CA MET A 168 -17.36 4.86 3.23
C MET A 168 -18.41 4.10 2.42
N PHE A 169 -18.87 4.68 1.32
CA PHE A 169 -19.77 4.06 0.37
C PHE A 169 -19.20 2.75 -0.21
N ASP A 170 -17.95 2.77 -0.67
CA ASP A 170 -17.26 1.58 -1.19
C ASP A 170 -17.21 0.46 -0.14
N LYS A 171 -16.84 0.77 1.10
CA LYS A 171 -16.77 -0.20 2.21
C LYS A 171 -18.14 -0.75 2.57
N MET A 172 -19.17 0.10 2.62
CA MET A 172 -20.54 -0.32 2.93
C MET A 172 -21.09 -1.27 1.88
N LEU A 173 -20.96 -0.96 0.59
CA LEU A 173 -21.36 -1.88 -0.49
C LEU A 173 -20.49 -3.15 -0.52
N GLY A 174 -19.18 -3.03 -0.27
CA GLY A 174 -18.30 -4.19 -0.12
C GLY A 174 -18.75 -5.12 1.00
N SER A 175 -19.24 -4.57 2.13
CA SER A 175 -19.79 -5.37 3.23
C SER A 175 -21.09 -6.09 2.84
N VAL A 176 -21.94 -5.47 2.02
CA VAL A 176 -23.15 -6.10 1.47
C VAL A 176 -22.76 -7.30 0.61
N PHE A 177 -21.82 -7.11 -0.32
CA PHE A 177 -21.32 -8.18 -1.19
C PHE A 177 -20.70 -9.34 -0.38
N ARG A 178 -19.81 -9.05 0.58
CA ARG A 178 -19.17 -10.10 1.40
C ARG A 178 -20.17 -10.90 2.22
N ARG A 179 -21.17 -10.25 2.82
CA ARG A 179 -22.22 -10.96 3.55
C ARG A 179 -23.05 -11.85 2.62
N ALA A 180 -23.40 -11.35 1.44
CA ALA A 180 -24.12 -12.13 0.43
C ALA A 180 -23.28 -13.33 -0.05
N ASP A 181 -21.98 -13.13 -0.29
CA ASP A 181 -21.05 -14.19 -0.71
C ASP A 181 -20.87 -15.27 0.36
N ASN A 182 -20.75 -14.88 1.62
CA ASN A 182 -20.69 -15.83 2.74
C ASN A 182 -22.01 -16.61 2.87
N THR A 183 -23.15 -15.93 2.85
CA THR A 183 -24.48 -16.59 2.85
C THR A 183 -24.63 -17.52 1.66
N HIS A 184 -24.17 -17.12 0.47
CA HIS A 184 -24.20 -17.96 -0.72
C HIS A 184 -23.33 -19.21 -0.56
N LYS A 185 -22.10 -19.08 -0.03
CA LYS A 185 -21.21 -20.22 0.25
C LYS A 185 -21.81 -21.17 1.30
N GLU A 186 -22.38 -20.63 2.37
CA GLU A 186 -23.08 -21.41 3.39
C GLU A 186 -24.26 -22.18 2.77
N ASN A 187 -25.06 -21.50 1.93
CA ASN A 187 -26.18 -22.11 1.20
C ASN A 187 -25.70 -23.18 0.22
N LEU A 188 -24.60 -22.97 -0.52
CA LEU A 188 -24.03 -23.96 -1.43
C LEU A 188 -23.57 -25.20 -0.67
N VAL A 189 -22.89 -25.03 0.47
CA VAL A 189 -22.47 -26.15 1.32
C VAL A 189 -23.70 -26.89 1.89
N ALA A 190 -24.72 -26.18 2.34
CA ALA A 190 -25.96 -26.79 2.82
C ALA A 190 -26.68 -27.58 1.71
N ARG A 191 -26.80 -27.00 0.51
CA ARG A 191 -27.40 -27.65 -0.67
C ARG A 191 -26.59 -28.86 -1.12
N ALA A 192 -25.25 -28.79 -1.11
CA ALA A 192 -24.38 -29.90 -1.44
C ALA A 192 -24.57 -31.08 -0.48
N LYS A 193 -24.77 -30.81 0.82
CA LYS A 193 -25.10 -31.84 1.81
C LYS A 193 -26.46 -32.48 1.52
N THR A 194 -27.48 -31.69 1.18
CA THR A 194 -28.80 -32.20 0.80
C THR A 194 -28.75 -33.06 -0.47
N LEU A 195 -27.99 -32.61 -1.48
CA LEU A 195 -27.77 -33.36 -2.72
C LEU A 195 -27.00 -34.66 -2.46
N ASP A 196 -25.91 -34.64 -1.70
CA ASP A 196 -25.17 -35.85 -1.31
C ASP A 196 -26.06 -36.86 -0.58
N ALA A 197 -26.87 -36.40 0.38
CA ALA A 197 -27.85 -37.25 1.06
C ALA A 197 -28.87 -37.88 0.09
N SER A 198 -29.40 -37.08 -0.83
CA SER A 198 -30.35 -37.53 -1.86
C SER A 198 -29.71 -38.52 -2.83
N THR A 199 -28.48 -38.25 -3.28
CA THR A 199 -27.71 -39.12 -4.18
C THR A 199 -27.37 -40.45 -3.52
N ARG A 200 -26.95 -40.46 -2.24
CA ARG A 200 -26.69 -41.72 -1.52
C ARG A 200 -27.95 -42.56 -1.38
N ALA A 201 -29.10 -41.95 -1.09
CA ALA A 201 -30.37 -42.64 -1.00
C ALA A 201 -30.78 -43.26 -2.35
N LEU A 202 -30.67 -42.50 -3.45
CA LEU A 202 -30.97 -42.98 -4.79
C LEU A 202 -29.97 -44.06 -5.26
N LEU A 203 -28.68 -43.92 -4.95
CA LEU A 203 -27.66 -44.92 -5.27
C LEU A 203 -27.88 -46.22 -4.49
N GLY A 204 -28.27 -46.13 -3.21
CA GLY A 204 -28.65 -47.29 -2.40
C GLY A 204 -29.85 -48.02 -2.99
N MET A 205 -30.88 -47.28 -3.42
CA MET A 205 -32.04 -47.83 -4.14
C MET A 205 -31.63 -48.52 -5.45
N ALA A 206 -30.82 -47.85 -6.28
CA ALA A 206 -30.36 -48.41 -7.55
C ALA A 206 -29.56 -49.72 -7.35
N ARG A 207 -28.69 -49.76 -6.33
CA ARG A 207 -27.96 -50.99 -5.97
C ARG A 207 -28.89 -52.11 -5.52
N ALA A 208 -29.91 -51.80 -4.71
CA ALA A 208 -30.90 -52.78 -4.28
C ALA A 208 -31.72 -53.34 -5.45
N MET A 209 -32.09 -52.50 -6.42
CA MET A 209 -32.78 -52.94 -7.64
C MET A 209 -31.90 -53.80 -8.54
N LEU A 210 -30.61 -53.45 -8.68
CA LEU A 210 -29.66 -54.25 -9.45
C LEU A 210 -29.45 -55.64 -8.82
N ALA A 211 -29.30 -55.71 -7.50
CA ALA A 211 -29.22 -56.98 -6.78
C ALA A 211 -30.50 -57.82 -6.91
N ALA A 212 -31.68 -57.20 -6.75
CA ALA A 212 -32.96 -57.88 -6.95
C ALA A 212 -33.08 -58.46 -8.38
N LYS A 213 -32.60 -57.73 -9.39
CA LYS A 213 -32.56 -58.22 -10.78
C LYS A 213 -31.67 -59.45 -10.95
N GLU A 214 -30.50 -59.46 -10.31
CA GLU A 214 -29.57 -60.59 -10.36
C GLU A 214 -30.14 -61.85 -9.67
N HIS A 215 -30.93 -61.67 -8.61
CA HIS A 215 -31.54 -62.75 -7.85
C HIS A 215 -32.95 -63.17 -8.35
N GLY A 216 -33.45 -62.55 -9.43
CA GLY A 216 -34.78 -62.86 -9.99
C GLY A 216 -35.96 -62.36 -9.14
N GLU A 217 -35.73 -61.40 -8.26
CA GLU A 217 -36.74 -60.79 -7.38
C GLU A 217 -37.47 -59.61 -8.06
N ASP A 218 -38.69 -59.31 -7.62
CA ASP A 218 -39.45 -58.15 -8.11
C ASP A 218 -38.87 -56.83 -7.59
N GLN A 219 -38.31 -56.05 -8.50
CA GLN A 219 -37.68 -54.76 -8.23
C GLN A 219 -38.64 -53.72 -7.63
N VAL A 220 -39.93 -53.77 -7.97
CA VAL A 220 -40.94 -52.83 -7.46
C VAL A 220 -41.15 -53.06 -5.96
N THR A 221 -41.29 -54.33 -5.56
CA THR A 221 -41.40 -54.73 -4.15
C THR A 221 -40.12 -54.39 -3.37
N THR A 222 -38.94 -54.51 -4.00
CA THR A 222 -37.65 -54.12 -3.40
C THR A 222 -37.54 -52.62 -3.15
N VAL A 223 -38.01 -51.77 -4.07
CA VAL A 223 -38.06 -50.31 -3.86
C VAL A 223 -38.97 -49.93 -2.70
N GLU A 224 -40.14 -50.57 -2.59
CA GLU A 224 -41.08 -50.32 -1.49
C GLU A 224 -40.50 -50.76 -0.14
N ARG A 225 -39.77 -51.89 -0.09
CA ARG A 225 -39.11 -52.39 1.12
C ARG A 225 -37.88 -51.57 1.54
N ALA A 226 -37.08 -51.10 0.58
CA ALA A 226 -35.82 -50.42 0.86
C ALA A 226 -35.99 -48.94 1.23
N LEU A 227 -36.90 -48.23 0.55
CA LEU A 227 -37.05 -46.78 0.67
C LEU A 227 -38.50 -46.33 0.86
N GLY A 228 -39.43 -46.98 0.16
CA GLY A 228 -40.85 -46.62 0.12
C GLY A 228 -41.17 -45.50 -0.88
N TRP A 229 -42.25 -45.64 -1.67
CA TRP A 229 -42.60 -44.69 -2.75
C TRP A 229 -42.83 -43.25 -2.27
N LYS A 230 -43.42 -43.07 -1.07
CA LYS A 230 -43.62 -41.72 -0.48
C LYS A 230 -42.29 -41.00 -0.20
N ARG A 231 -41.29 -41.74 0.29
CA ARG A 231 -39.98 -41.19 0.62
C ARG A 231 -39.17 -40.92 -0.65
N LEU A 232 -39.29 -41.79 -1.66
CA LEU A 232 -38.69 -41.55 -2.97
C LEU A 232 -39.20 -40.25 -3.59
N LYS A 233 -40.53 -40.04 -3.59
CA LYS A 233 -41.12 -38.78 -4.07
C LYS A 233 -40.59 -37.56 -3.30
N ALA A 234 -40.51 -37.65 -1.97
CA ALA A 234 -39.98 -36.55 -1.16
C ALA A 234 -38.52 -36.22 -1.50
N ILE A 235 -37.66 -37.23 -1.70
CA ILE A 235 -36.25 -37.04 -2.08
C ILE A 235 -36.12 -36.46 -3.48
N VAL A 236 -36.93 -36.92 -4.44
CA VAL A 236 -36.95 -36.37 -5.80
C VAL A 236 -37.42 -34.92 -5.78
N ASP A 237 -38.51 -34.60 -5.07
CA ASP A 237 -39.01 -33.23 -4.94
C ASP A 237 -37.99 -32.31 -4.25
N GLU A 238 -37.26 -32.81 -3.25
CA GLU A 238 -36.20 -32.07 -2.55
C GLU A 238 -34.96 -31.85 -3.42
N ALA A 239 -34.53 -32.88 -4.16
CA ALA A 239 -33.43 -32.79 -5.11
C ALA A 239 -33.76 -31.83 -6.25
N ASP A 240 -34.97 -31.91 -6.81
CA ASP A 240 -35.42 -31.07 -7.92
C ASP A 240 -35.53 -29.60 -7.50
N LYS A 241 -36.09 -29.32 -6.32
CA LYS A 241 -36.06 -27.97 -5.72
C LYS A 241 -34.63 -27.46 -5.52
N THR A 242 -33.73 -28.32 -5.02
CA THR A 242 -32.35 -27.94 -4.75
C THR A 242 -31.60 -27.60 -6.04
N VAL A 243 -31.77 -28.41 -7.09
CA VAL A 243 -31.20 -28.17 -8.42
C VAL A 243 -31.78 -26.89 -9.04
N ALA A 244 -33.10 -26.71 -8.99
CA ALA A 244 -33.76 -25.52 -9.53
C ALA A 244 -33.35 -24.21 -8.83
N MET A 245 -33.05 -24.26 -7.53
CA MET A 245 -32.59 -23.11 -6.75
C MET A 245 -31.07 -22.88 -6.83
N THR A 246 -30.30 -23.83 -7.37
CA THR A 246 -28.85 -23.72 -7.46
C THR A 246 -28.47 -22.80 -8.60
N ARG A 247 -27.95 -21.62 -8.23
CA ARG A 247 -27.33 -20.68 -9.15
C ARG A 247 -25.82 -20.71 -8.96
N PRO A 248 -25.05 -20.50 -10.03
CA PRO A 248 -23.60 -20.35 -9.94
C PRO A 248 -23.17 -18.99 -9.37
N ASP A 249 -24.09 -18.03 -9.24
CA ASP A 249 -23.82 -16.67 -8.77
C ASP A 249 -24.57 -16.34 -7.48
N ASN A 250 -24.10 -15.29 -6.79
CA ASN A 250 -24.62 -14.79 -5.53
C ASN A 250 -25.57 -13.57 -5.70
N LEU A 251 -26.10 -13.32 -6.91
CA LEU A 251 -26.83 -12.08 -7.20
C LEU A 251 -28.15 -11.97 -6.42
N GLY A 252 -28.81 -13.12 -6.16
CA GLY A 252 -30.03 -13.18 -5.35
C GLY A 252 -29.79 -12.72 -3.92
N GLU A 253 -28.78 -13.28 -3.27
CA GLU A 253 -28.37 -12.95 -1.90
C GLU A 253 -27.94 -11.47 -1.77
N ILE A 254 -27.36 -10.88 -2.82
CA ILE A 254 -27.05 -9.44 -2.84
C ILE A 254 -28.35 -8.61 -2.84
N VAL A 255 -29.35 -8.98 -3.65
CA VAL A 255 -30.62 -8.24 -3.73
C VAL A 255 -31.47 -8.35 -2.48
N GLU A 256 -31.38 -9.45 -1.73
CA GLU A 256 -32.03 -9.56 -0.40
C GLU A 256 -31.57 -8.44 0.57
N ARG A 257 -30.38 -7.89 0.36
CA ARG A 257 -29.84 -6.77 1.12
C ARG A 257 -30.25 -5.39 0.59
N TYR A 258 -31.23 -5.32 -0.32
CA TYR A 258 -31.74 -4.10 -0.97
C TYR A 258 -32.01 -2.96 0.01
N ALA A 259 -32.57 -3.24 1.19
CA ALA A 259 -32.88 -2.21 2.19
C ALA A 259 -31.64 -1.41 2.62
N SER A 260 -30.46 -2.02 2.62
CA SER A 260 -29.20 -1.32 2.93
C SER A 260 -28.78 -0.41 1.78
N VAL A 261 -28.86 -0.91 0.54
CA VAL A 261 -28.52 -0.16 -0.68
C VAL A 261 -29.46 1.03 -0.87
N ARG A 262 -30.77 0.81 -0.75
CA ARG A 262 -31.80 1.86 -0.90
C ARG A 262 -31.60 3.04 0.05
N ARG A 263 -31.12 2.80 1.28
CA ARG A 263 -30.86 3.87 2.26
C ARG A 263 -29.65 4.74 1.90
N MET A 264 -28.65 4.18 1.22
CA MET A 264 -27.45 4.92 0.82
C MET A 264 -27.59 5.60 -0.55
N THR A 265 -28.39 5.03 -1.47
CA THR A 265 -28.59 5.57 -2.83
C THR A 265 -28.89 7.08 -2.84
N PRO A 266 -29.94 7.60 -2.17
CA PRO A 266 -30.27 9.02 -2.24
C PRO A 266 -29.20 9.92 -1.62
N LEU A 267 -28.50 9.46 -0.59
CA LEU A 267 -27.41 10.22 0.04
C LEU A 267 -26.25 10.43 -0.95
N ILE A 268 -25.85 9.38 -1.65
CA ILE A 268 -24.74 9.41 -2.60
C ILE A 268 -25.12 10.18 -3.87
N LEU A 269 -26.29 9.90 -4.44
CA LEU A 269 -26.75 10.60 -5.65
C LEU A 269 -27.04 12.08 -5.40
N GLY A 270 -27.46 12.45 -4.19
CA GLY A 270 -27.69 13.84 -3.79
C GLY A 270 -26.41 14.59 -3.42
N ALA A 271 -25.38 13.90 -2.94
CA ALA A 271 -24.11 14.52 -2.56
C ALA A 271 -23.15 14.73 -3.73
N PHE A 272 -23.25 13.96 -4.82
CA PHE A 272 -22.25 13.96 -5.89
C PHE A 272 -22.84 14.06 -7.30
N ALA A 273 -22.15 14.85 -8.13
CA ALA A 273 -22.19 14.74 -9.58
C ALA A 273 -21.13 13.73 -10.03
N PHE A 274 -21.54 12.79 -10.88
CA PHE A 274 -20.66 11.75 -11.41
C PHE A 274 -20.36 12.06 -12.87
N HIS A 275 -19.09 11.93 -13.23
CA HIS A 275 -18.62 12.15 -14.59
C HIS A 275 -18.00 10.85 -15.12
N ALA A 276 -17.99 10.68 -16.44
CA ALA A 276 -17.40 9.53 -17.10
C ALA A 276 -16.52 10.00 -18.26
N CYS A 277 -15.55 9.18 -18.66
CA CYS A 277 -14.68 9.52 -19.79
C CYS A 277 -15.41 9.52 -21.15
N LYS A 278 -16.60 8.90 -21.22
CA LYS A 278 -17.42 8.83 -22.43
C LYS A 278 -18.60 9.80 -22.29
N GLU A 279 -18.77 10.68 -23.28
CA GLU A 279 -19.84 11.69 -23.30
C GLU A 279 -21.25 11.07 -23.23
N SER A 280 -21.45 9.86 -23.76
CA SER A 280 -22.74 9.15 -23.77
C SER A 280 -22.75 7.89 -22.89
N ASP A 281 -22.31 7.99 -21.63
CA ASP A 281 -22.26 6.85 -20.73
C ASP A 281 -23.65 6.47 -20.18
N THR A 282 -24.13 5.29 -20.59
CA THR A 282 -25.44 4.74 -20.18
C THR A 282 -25.58 4.48 -18.67
N LEU A 283 -24.48 4.40 -17.91
CA LEU A 283 -24.54 4.36 -16.44
C LEU A 283 -24.94 5.72 -15.87
N LEU A 284 -24.37 6.83 -16.36
CA LEU A 284 -24.71 8.17 -15.85
C LEU A 284 -26.20 8.47 -16.07
N ALA A 285 -26.73 8.12 -17.25
CA ALA A 285 -28.17 8.20 -17.54
C ALA A 285 -29.02 7.38 -16.54
N ALA A 286 -28.54 6.21 -16.10
CA ALA A 286 -29.21 5.41 -15.09
C ALA A 286 -29.14 6.03 -13.68
N LEU A 287 -28.01 6.66 -13.32
CA LEU A 287 -27.86 7.38 -12.05
C LEU A 287 -28.78 8.61 -11.99
N ASP A 288 -28.87 9.38 -13.07
CA ASP A 288 -29.76 10.54 -13.18
C ASP A 288 -31.23 10.13 -13.09
N MET A 289 -31.60 9.03 -13.76
CA MET A 289 -32.93 8.44 -13.65
C MET A 289 -33.26 8.01 -12.21
N LEU A 290 -32.35 7.31 -11.52
CA LEU A 290 -32.53 6.94 -10.12
C LEU A 290 -32.62 8.17 -9.20
N ARG A 291 -31.84 9.23 -9.47
CA ARG A 291 -31.90 10.50 -8.74
C ARG A 291 -33.29 11.12 -8.85
N GLY A 292 -33.85 11.19 -10.06
CA GLY A 292 -35.21 11.68 -10.30
C GLY A 292 -36.29 10.82 -9.63
N LEU A 293 -36.15 9.50 -9.65
CA LEU A 293 -37.10 8.59 -8.99
C LEU A 293 -37.13 8.78 -7.46
N HIS A 294 -35.97 8.98 -6.84
CA HIS A 294 -35.87 9.24 -5.39
C HIS A 294 -36.39 10.64 -5.04
N ALA A 295 -36.10 11.66 -5.85
CA ALA A 295 -36.62 13.01 -5.64
C ALA A 295 -38.15 13.09 -5.72
N ASN A 296 -38.76 12.37 -6.68
CA ASN A 296 -40.20 12.39 -6.92
C ASN A 296 -40.99 11.33 -6.13
N GLY A 297 -40.32 10.50 -5.32
CA GLY A 297 -40.95 9.40 -4.59
C GLY A 297 -41.57 8.32 -5.49
N ALA A 298 -41.20 8.28 -6.78
CA ALA A 298 -41.81 7.42 -7.78
C ALA A 298 -41.50 5.93 -7.50
N LYS A 299 -42.51 5.06 -7.63
CA LYS A 299 -42.40 3.63 -7.30
C LYS A 299 -41.95 2.73 -8.45
N LYS A 300 -42.28 3.09 -9.69
CA LYS A 300 -42.03 2.28 -10.90
C LYS A 300 -40.84 2.81 -11.70
N LEU A 301 -40.12 1.91 -12.35
CA LEU A 301 -39.12 2.24 -13.37
C LEU A 301 -39.82 2.67 -14.67
N PRO A 302 -39.15 3.47 -15.53
CA PRO A 302 -39.63 3.70 -16.89
C PRO A 302 -39.67 2.40 -17.70
N PRO A 303 -40.42 2.33 -18.82
CA PRO A 303 -40.56 1.10 -19.62
C PRO A 303 -39.23 0.53 -20.15
N HIS A 304 -38.29 1.43 -20.50
CA HIS A 304 -36.99 1.07 -21.06
C HIS A 304 -35.85 1.70 -20.24
N PRO A 305 -35.53 1.17 -19.05
CA PRO A 305 -34.41 1.68 -18.28
C PRO A 305 -33.07 1.30 -18.97
N PRO A 306 -32.03 2.14 -18.91
CA PRO A 306 -30.72 1.81 -19.47
C PRO A 306 -30.15 0.54 -18.81
N THR A 307 -29.72 -0.45 -19.60
CA THR A 307 -29.19 -1.74 -19.09
C THR A 307 -27.92 -2.21 -19.81
N THR A 308 -27.45 -1.45 -20.81
CA THR A 308 -26.26 -1.75 -21.62
C THR A 308 -24.97 -1.73 -20.81
N PHE A 309 -24.87 -0.88 -19.79
CA PHE A 309 -23.71 -0.82 -18.89
C PHE A 309 -23.58 -2.05 -17.97
N LEU A 310 -24.66 -2.81 -17.76
CA LEU A 310 -24.67 -3.97 -16.88
C LEU A 310 -23.93 -5.16 -17.51
N LYS A 311 -23.17 -5.88 -16.67
CA LYS A 311 -22.59 -7.18 -17.03
C LYS A 311 -23.67 -8.19 -17.45
N PRO A 312 -23.36 -9.18 -18.30
CA PRO A 312 -24.34 -10.15 -18.80
C PRO A 312 -25.16 -10.84 -17.70
N ALA A 313 -24.52 -11.23 -16.59
CA ALA A 313 -25.18 -11.86 -15.44
C ALA A 313 -26.23 -10.94 -14.81
N TRP A 314 -25.85 -9.69 -14.49
CA TRP A 314 -26.79 -8.67 -13.98
C TRP A 314 -27.91 -8.38 -14.98
N ARG A 315 -27.59 -8.24 -16.27
CA ARG A 315 -28.60 -7.94 -17.31
C ARG A 315 -29.65 -9.05 -17.44
N LYS A 316 -29.25 -10.32 -17.31
CA LYS A 316 -30.17 -11.46 -17.28
C LYS A 316 -31.01 -11.45 -16.00
N PHE A 317 -30.40 -11.16 -14.87
CA PHE A 317 -31.03 -11.24 -13.56
C PHE A 317 -32.05 -10.11 -13.29
N VAL A 318 -31.82 -8.89 -13.77
CA VAL A 318 -32.77 -7.77 -13.58
C VAL A 318 -34.03 -7.86 -14.44
N LYS A 319 -34.01 -8.69 -15.50
CA LYS A 319 -35.15 -8.89 -16.40
C LYS A 319 -36.09 -9.95 -15.82
N THR A 320 -37.37 -9.63 -15.72
CA THR A 320 -38.45 -10.53 -15.31
C THR A 320 -39.53 -10.56 -16.38
N ASP A 321 -40.48 -11.50 -16.28
CA ASP A 321 -41.60 -11.64 -17.22
C ASP A 321 -42.51 -10.39 -17.27
N THR A 322 -42.45 -9.55 -16.23
CA THR A 322 -43.24 -8.31 -16.10
C THR A 322 -42.45 -7.03 -16.40
N GLY A 323 -41.19 -7.17 -16.86
CA GLY A 323 -40.28 -6.05 -17.11
C GLY A 323 -39.06 -6.06 -16.18
N VAL A 324 -38.41 -4.92 -16.01
CA VAL A 324 -37.20 -4.81 -15.17
C VAL A 324 -37.59 -4.62 -13.69
N ASP A 325 -37.12 -5.51 -12.81
CA ASP A 325 -37.35 -5.38 -11.38
C ASP A 325 -36.56 -4.22 -10.78
N ARG A 326 -37.24 -3.32 -10.09
CA ARG A 326 -36.62 -2.12 -9.48
C ARG A 326 -35.56 -2.47 -8.45
N ARG A 327 -35.82 -3.44 -7.56
CA ARG A 327 -34.90 -3.74 -6.45
C ARG A 327 -33.58 -4.24 -7.01
N SER A 328 -33.67 -5.21 -7.92
CA SER A 328 -32.53 -5.80 -8.60
C SER A 328 -31.79 -4.77 -9.46
N TYR A 329 -32.51 -3.90 -10.17
CA TYR A 329 -31.92 -2.84 -10.97
C TYR A 329 -31.13 -1.81 -10.15
N GLU A 330 -31.72 -1.28 -9.08
CA GLU A 330 -31.06 -0.30 -8.22
C GLU A 330 -29.79 -0.86 -7.56
N VAL A 331 -29.84 -2.12 -7.09
CA VAL A 331 -28.65 -2.82 -6.57
C VAL A 331 -27.59 -2.97 -7.66
N ALA A 332 -27.99 -3.39 -8.87
CA ALA A 332 -27.08 -3.57 -9.99
C ALA A 332 -26.39 -2.26 -10.39
N VAL A 333 -27.13 -1.15 -10.42
CA VAL A 333 -26.60 0.19 -10.72
C VAL A 333 -25.57 0.61 -9.68
N MET A 334 -25.90 0.51 -8.38
CA MET A 334 -24.99 0.91 -7.31
C MET A 334 -23.73 0.03 -7.22
N MET A 335 -23.86 -1.28 -7.50
CA MET A 335 -22.70 -2.17 -7.61
C MET A 335 -21.83 -1.84 -8.81
N THR A 336 -22.43 -1.46 -9.95
CA THR A 336 -21.66 -1.05 -11.13
C THR A 336 -20.99 0.30 -10.92
N LEU A 337 -21.67 1.26 -10.26
CA LEU A 337 -21.07 2.53 -9.86
C LEU A 337 -19.83 2.31 -8.98
N ARG A 338 -19.93 1.43 -7.98
CA ARG A 338 -18.80 1.07 -7.12
C ARG A 338 -17.62 0.53 -7.94
N GLU A 339 -17.88 -0.38 -8.88
CA GLU A 339 -16.84 -0.94 -9.74
C GLU A 339 -16.18 0.14 -10.60
N ARG A 340 -16.96 1.02 -11.21
CA ARG A 340 -16.46 2.07 -12.10
C ARG A 340 -15.76 3.23 -11.38
N LEU A 341 -16.14 3.53 -10.15
CA LEU A 341 -15.37 4.45 -9.29
C LEU A 341 -13.99 3.88 -8.95
N ARG A 342 -13.90 2.56 -8.74
CA ARG A 342 -12.61 1.89 -8.46
C ARG A 342 -11.71 1.79 -9.68
N SER A 343 -12.27 1.60 -10.87
CA SER A 343 -11.50 1.62 -12.13
C SER A 343 -11.08 3.05 -12.51
N GLY A 344 -11.93 4.04 -12.20
CA GLY A 344 -11.75 5.42 -12.66
C GLY A 344 -12.53 5.75 -13.94
N ASP A 345 -13.34 4.80 -14.45
CA ASP A 345 -14.26 5.05 -15.57
C ASP A 345 -15.34 6.07 -15.20
N VAL A 346 -15.68 6.12 -13.91
CA VAL A 346 -16.49 7.16 -13.30
C VAL A 346 -15.65 7.89 -12.26
N TRP A 347 -15.74 9.22 -12.24
CA TRP A 347 -15.01 10.08 -11.33
C TRP A 347 -15.91 11.16 -10.74
N VAL A 348 -15.45 11.81 -9.69
CA VAL A 348 -16.17 12.85 -8.94
C VAL A 348 -15.29 14.09 -8.82
N GLU A 349 -15.85 15.24 -9.19
CA GLU A 349 -15.15 16.52 -9.08
C GLU A 349 -14.80 16.83 -7.61
N GLY A 350 -13.61 17.39 -7.38
CA GLY A 350 -13.11 17.70 -6.03
C GLY A 350 -12.54 16.51 -5.26
N SER A 351 -12.63 15.30 -5.79
CA SER A 351 -12.01 14.10 -5.20
C SER A 351 -10.53 13.96 -5.59
N ARG A 352 -9.66 13.60 -4.64
CA ARG A 352 -8.26 13.22 -4.94
C ARG A 352 -8.15 11.73 -5.27
N ALA A 353 -8.90 10.90 -4.54
CA ALA A 353 -8.88 9.45 -4.71
C ALA A 353 -9.66 8.96 -5.95
N PHE A 354 -10.72 9.67 -6.35
CA PHE A 354 -11.69 9.29 -7.40
C PHE A 354 -11.78 10.33 -8.52
N ARG A 355 -10.64 10.88 -8.97
CA ARG A 355 -10.52 11.72 -10.18
C ARG A 355 -10.32 10.90 -11.47
N ALA A 356 -10.33 11.55 -12.63
CA ALA A 356 -10.08 10.91 -13.92
C ALA A 356 -8.69 10.25 -13.95
N PHE A 357 -8.52 9.20 -14.75
CA PHE A 357 -7.25 8.47 -14.82
C PHE A 357 -6.10 9.35 -15.34
N ASP A 358 -6.37 10.17 -16.35
CA ASP A 358 -5.38 11.06 -16.96
C ASP A 358 -4.84 12.11 -15.97
N ASP A 359 -5.65 12.55 -14.99
CA ASP A 359 -5.27 13.54 -13.98
C ASP A 359 -4.18 13.03 -12.99
N PHE A 360 -3.87 11.73 -13.01
CA PHE A 360 -2.75 11.17 -12.26
C PHE A 360 -1.43 11.19 -13.05
N LEU A 361 -1.54 11.18 -14.38
CA LEU A 361 -0.38 11.11 -15.26
C LEU A 361 0.17 12.51 -15.53
N LEU A 362 1.41 12.56 -16.02
CA LEU A 362 1.98 13.78 -16.57
C LEU A 362 1.04 14.33 -17.66
N PRO A 363 0.74 15.64 -17.64
CA PRO A 363 0.02 16.28 -18.73
C PRO A 363 0.71 15.98 -20.07
N PRO A 364 -0.04 15.77 -21.17
CA PRO A 364 0.53 15.44 -22.48
C PRO A 364 1.66 16.38 -22.92
N ASP A 365 1.49 17.69 -22.71
CA ASP A 365 2.51 18.69 -23.07
C ASP A 365 3.80 18.56 -22.23
N ALA A 366 3.65 18.28 -20.94
CA ALA A 366 4.78 18.07 -20.04
C ALA A 366 5.52 16.77 -20.38
N PHE A 367 4.77 15.72 -20.73
CA PHE A 367 5.33 14.47 -21.22
C PHE A 367 6.10 14.66 -22.53
N ALA A 368 5.50 15.34 -23.52
CA ALA A 368 6.14 15.62 -24.80
C ALA A 368 7.43 16.45 -24.63
N THR A 369 7.40 17.46 -23.75
CA THR A 369 8.58 18.28 -23.42
C THR A 369 9.69 17.41 -22.84
N ARG A 370 9.40 16.60 -21.82
CA ARG A 370 10.40 15.71 -21.21
C ARG A 370 10.92 14.64 -22.16
N ARG A 371 10.05 14.10 -23.02
CA ARG A 371 10.43 13.14 -24.07
C ARG A 371 11.44 13.77 -25.03
N SER A 372 11.16 14.97 -25.52
CA SER A 372 12.07 15.69 -26.43
C SER A 372 13.42 16.04 -25.80
N ALA A 373 13.46 16.24 -24.48
CA ALA A 373 14.67 16.49 -23.72
C ALA A 373 15.46 15.21 -23.34
N GLY A 374 14.92 14.01 -23.61
CA GLY A 374 15.52 12.75 -23.16
C GLY A 374 15.39 12.50 -21.65
N GLU A 375 14.45 13.17 -20.98
CA GLU A 375 14.32 13.22 -19.52
C GLU A 375 13.20 12.30 -18.99
N LEU A 376 12.85 11.23 -19.72
CA LEU A 376 11.82 10.29 -19.25
C LEU A 376 12.30 9.43 -18.07
N GLY A 377 13.61 9.20 -17.95
CA GLY A 377 14.19 8.41 -16.86
C GLY A 377 13.76 6.93 -16.86
N LEU A 378 13.44 6.39 -18.04
CA LEU A 378 13.04 4.99 -18.24
C LEU A 378 14.23 4.16 -18.75
N ALA A 379 14.20 2.86 -18.46
CA ALA A 379 15.25 1.92 -18.85
C ALA A 379 14.96 1.21 -20.19
N VAL A 380 14.06 1.78 -20.99
CA VAL A 380 13.66 1.25 -22.29
C VAL A 380 13.83 2.33 -23.35
N ASP A 381 14.03 1.90 -24.59
CA ASP A 381 14.09 2.81 -25.73
C ASP A 381 12.79 3.59 -25.92
N ASP A 382 12.93 4.84 -26.35
CA ASP A 382 11.79 5.70 -26.65
C ASP A 382 10.99 5.20 -27.87
N ARG A 383 11.67 4.54 -28.81
CA ARG A 383 11.08 4.01 -30.04
C ARG A 383 10.65 2.55 -29.86
N PHE A 384 9.37 2.29 -30.10
CA PHE A 384 8.79 0.97 -29.95
C PHE A 384 9.50 -0.12 -30.78
N GLU A 385 9.85 0.17 -32.03
CA GLU A 385 10.47 -0.85 -32.90
C GLU A 385 11.88 -1.24 -32.43
N ASP A 386 12.62 -0.32 -31.82
CA ASP A 386 13.96 -0.59 -31.30
C ASP A 386 13.86 -1.48 -30.05
N TRP A 387 12.99 -1.10 -29.10
CA TRP A 387 12.64 -1.93 -27.93
C TRP A 387 12.16 -3.33 -28.34
N ARG A 388 11.27 -3.40 -29.35
CA ARG A 388 10.71 -4.65 -29.85
C ARG A 388 11.79 -5.54 -30.45
N ALA A 389 12.67 -4.99 -31.27
CA ALA A 389 13.75 -5.74 -31.90
C ALA A 389 14.71 -6.33 -30.84
N GLU A 390 15.12 -5.51 -29.87
CA GLU A 390 15.98 -5.93 -28.76
C GLU A 390 15.33 -7.08 -27.96
N LYS A 391 14.09 -6.88 -27.49
CA LYS A 391 13.40 -7.85 -26.65
C LYS A 391 13.04 -9.13 -27.40
N THR A 392 12.74 -9.04 -28.69
CA THR A 392 12.49 -10.23 -29.53
C THR A 392 13.75 -11.08 -29.62
N LYS A 393 14.89 -10.47 -29.96
CA LYS A 393 16.17 -11.16 -30.04
C LYS A 393 16.56 -11.82 -28.72
N LEU A 394 16.40 -11.10 -27.61
CA LEU A 394 16.72 -11.63 -26.28
C LEU A 394 15.83 -12.82 -25.91
N LEU A 395 14.52 -12.71 -26.12
CA LEU A 395 13.57 -13.78 -25.80
C LEU A 395 13.83 -15.04 -26.64
N GLU A 396 14.00 -14.89 -27.95
CA GLU A 396 14.27 -16.02 -28.85
C GLU A 396 15.59 -16.72 -28.50
N SER A 397 16.65 -15.95 -28.22
CA SER A 397 17.94 -16.50 -27.81
C SER A 397 17.83 -17.32 -26.51
N ARG A 398 17.14 -16.80 -25.50
CA ARG A 398 16.98 -17.49 -24.20
C ARG A 398 16.07 -18.71 -24.31
N LEU A 399 15.02 -18.66 -25.13
CA LEU A 399 14.16 -19.81 -25.38
C LEU A 399 14.96 -20.95 -26.03
N TRP A 400 15.75 -20.66 -27.07
CA TRP A 400 16.58 -21.67 -27.73
C TRP A 400 17.62 -22.27 -26.79
N GLU A 401 18.35 -21.45 -26.04
CA GLU A 401 19.37 -21.92 -25.10
C GLU A 401 18.79 -22.87 -24.04
N VAL A 402 17.64 -22.51 -23.45
CA VAL A 402 16.99 -23.36 -22.44
C VAL A 402 16.35 -24.59 -23.06
N ASP A 403 15.80 -24.52 -24.28
CA ASP A 403 15.25 -25.68 -25.00
C ASP A 403 16.33 -26.71 -25.31
N GLU A 404 17.51 -26.27 -25.77
CA GLU A 404 18.66 -27.14 -26.04
C GLU A 404 19.17 -27.82 -24.77
N LEU A 405 19.36 -27.06 -23.68
CA LEU A 405 19.76 -27.62 -22.38
C LEU A 405 18.72 -28.61 -21.83
N ALA A 406 17.43 -28.29 -21.99
CA ALA A 406 16.35 -29.18 -21.56
C ALA A 406 16.33 -30.48 -22.39
N ALA A 407 16.48 -30.38 -23.71
CA ALA A 407 16.52 -31.53 -24.61
C ALA A 407 17.74 -32.44 -24.34
N ALA A 408 18.88 -31.85 -23.96
CA ALA A 408 20.09 -32.58 -23.58
C ALA A 408 20.05 -33.15 -22.15
N GLY A 409 19.09 -32.73 -21.32
CA GLY A 409 19.06 -33.08 -19.89
C GLY A 409 20.16 -32.40 -19.06
N GLU A 410 20.71 -31.29 -19.57
CA GLU A 410 21.85 -30.56 -19.00
C GLU A 410 21.40 -29.33 -18.17
N LEU A 411 20.10 -29.20 -17.90
CA LEU A 411 19.59 -28.13 -17.05
C LEU A 411 20.15 -28.25 -15.61
N PRO A 412 20.78 -27.19 -15.07
CA PRO A 412 21.41 -27.25 -13.76
C PRO A 412 20.36 -27.28 -12.64
N GLU A 413 20.34 -28.39 -11.89
CA GLU A 413 19.42 -28.63 -10.77
C GLU A 413 17.93 -28.56 -11.16
N ALA A 414 17.60 -28.74 -12.43
CA ALA A 414 16.23 -28.78 -12.94
C ALA A 414 16.10 -29.86 -14.01
N THR A 415 14.92 -30.46 -14.15
CA THR A 415 14.60 -31.43 -15.20
C THR A 415 13.24 -31.11 -15.80
N LEU A 416 13.12 -31.30 -17.11
CA LEU A 416 11.87 -31.13 -17.83
C LEU A 416 11.51 -32.45 -18.50
N THR A 417 10.41 -33.06 -18.08
CA THR A 417 9.91 -34.33 -18.62
C THR A 417 8.48 -34.16 -19.16
N GLU A 418 7.89 -35.20 -19.73
CA GLU A 418 6.46 -35.20 -20.13
C GLU A 418 5.51 -34.94 -18.94
N GLU A 419 5.93 -35.26 -17.71
CA GLU A 419 5.19 -35.00 -16.47
C GLU A 419 5.28 -33.53 -16.02
N GLY A 420 6.19 -32.75 -16.59
CA GLY A 420 6.36 -31.31 -16.34
C GLY A 420 7.75 -30.92 -15.84
N LEU A 421 7.85 -29.67 -15.38
CA LEU A 421 9.09 -29.09 -14.85
C LEU A 421 9.29 -29.49 -13.38
N SER A 422 10.46 -30.04 -13.06
CA SER A 422 10.92 -30.31 -11.70
C SER A 422 12.18 -29.51 -11.40
N ILE A 423 12.23 -28.82 -10.26
CA ILE A 423 13.42 -28.09 -9.80
C ILE A 423 13.83 -28.67 -8.46
N SER A 424 15.13 -28.94 -8.31
CA SER A 424 15.70 -29.46 -7.07
C SER A 424 15.46 -28.47 -5.92
N PRO A 425 14.94 -28.94 -4.77
CA PRO A 425 14.76 -28.07 -3.61
C PRO A 425 16.09 -27.46 -3.16
N ILE A 426 16.08 -26.17 -2.88
CA ILE A 426 17.24 -25.52 -2.24
C ILE A 426 17.34 -26.07 -0.82
N ARG A 427 18.34 -26.92 -0.57
CA ARG A 427 18.60 -27.47 0.76
C ARG A 427 19.12 -26.35 1.67
N ARG A 428 18.55 -26.25 2.86
CA ARG A 428 19.10 -25.42 3.93
C ARG A 428 20.46 -26.00 4.31
N GLN A 429 21.54 -25.25 4.13
CA GLN A 429 22.80 -25.58 4.77
C GLN A 429 22.63 -25.27 6.25
N GLU A 430 22.51 -26.30 7.08
CA GLU A 430 22.69 -26.16 8.52
C GLU A 430 24.16 -25.79 8.76
N ASN A 431 24.39 -24.58 9.26
CA ASN A 431 25.72 -24.06 9.53
C ASN A 431 25.88 -23.85 11.03
N ASP A 432 26.00 -24.95 11.78
CA ASP A 432 26.20 -24.95 13.23
C ASP A 432 27.37 -24.06 13.65
N ALA A 433 28.39 -23.94 12.78
CA ALA A 433 29.52 -23.04 12.98
C ALA A 433 29.12 -21.57 12.92
N ALA A 434 28.26 -21.16 11.98
CA ALA A 434 27.71 -19.81 11.92
C ALA A 434 26.86 -19.49 13.17
N ASP A 435 26.01 -20.43 13.62
CA ASP A 435 25.19 -20.24 14.82
C ASP A 435 26.05 -20.16 16.10
N ALA A 436 27.15 -20.91 16.17
CA ALA A 436 28.11 -20.82 17.27
C ALA A 436 28.84 -19.48 17.27
N ILE A 437 29.28 -18.99 16.11
CA ILE A 437 29.93 -17.68 15.95
C ILE A 437 28.96 -16.56 16.30
N ALA A 438 27.71 -16.62 15.81
CA ALA A 438 26.69 -15.63 16.13
C ALA A 438 26.46 -15.54 17.64
N ARG A 439 26.21 -16.67 18.32
CA ARG A 439 26.04 -16.72 19.78
C ARG A 439 27.23 -16.10 20.52
N ARG A 440 28.45 -16.41 20.08
CA ARG A 440 29.67 -15.89 20.68
C ARG A 440 29.81 -14.38 20.50
N LEU A 441 29.59 -13.86 19.29
CA LEU A 441 29.64 -12.42 19.01
C LEU A 441 28.59 -11.67 19.83
N TYR A 442 27.34 -12.14 19.83
CA TYR A 442 26.27 -11.53 20.63
C TYR A 442 26.53 -11.60 22.15
N ALA A 443 27.25 -12.61 22.65
CA ALA A 443 27.65 -12.66 24.05
C ALA A 443 28.67 -11.56 24.45
N MET A 444 29.43 -11.04 23.47
CA MET A 444 30.36 -9.92 23.67
C MET A 444 29.68 -8.55 23.61
N LEU A 445 28.45 -8.46 23.08
CA LEU A 445 27.74 -7.19 22.95
C LEU A 445 27.36 -6.62 24.34
N PRO A 446 27.55 -5.31 24.59
CA PRO A 446 27.10 -4.65 25.81
C PRO A 446 25.59 -4.84 26.04
N ARG A 447 25.19 -4.93 27.32
CA ARG A 447 23.78 -4.88 27.71
C ARG A 447 23.35 -3.44 27.95
N LEU A 448 22.20 -3.04 27.43
CA LEU A 448 21.70 -1.66 27.54
C LEU A 448 20.18 -1.57 27.43
N ARG A 449 19.63 -0.43 27.83
CA ARG A 449 18.22 -0.09 27.60
C ARG A 449 18.01 0.46 26.19
N VAL A 450 16.80 0.31 25.66
CA VAL A 450 16.44 0.88 24.35
C VAL A 450 16.64 2.39 24.29
N THR A 451 16.46 3.12 25.40
CA THR A 451 16.72 4.56 25.50
C THR A 451 18.19 4.91 25.34
N GLU A 452 19.09 4.11 25.90
CA GLU A 452 20.53 4.27 25.75
C GLU A 452 20.98 3.97 24.33
N LEU A 453 20.42 2.92 23.73
CA LEU A 453 20.66 2.56 22.32
C LEU A 453 20.27 3.72 21.39
N LEU A 454 19.06 4.27 21.54
CA LEU A 454 18.61 5.38 20.70
C LEU A 454 19.45 6.64 20.92
N ALA A 455 19.89 6.91 22.14
CA ALA A 455 20.75 8.05 22.43
C ALA A 455 22.13 7.92 21.75
N GLU A 456 22.72 6.74 21.74
CA GLU A 456 23.98 6.46 21.01
C GLU A 456 23.79 6.57 19.50
N VAL A 457 22.75 5.93 18.96
CA VAL A 457 22.44 5.98 17.52
C VAL A 457 22.17 7.42 17.06
N HIS A 458 21.45 8.21 17.88
CA HIS A 458 21.27 9.63 17.60
C HIS A 458 22.60 10.39 17.67
N GLY A 459 23.47 10.10 18.63
CA GLY A 459 24.81 10.68 18.71
C GLY A 459 25.65 10.44 17.45
N TRP A 460 25.50 9.27 16.81
CA TRP A 460 26.24 8.94 15.59
C TRP A 460 25.64 9.54 14.32
N THR A 461 24.31 9.70 14.25
CA THR A 461 23.60 9.97 12.99
C THR A 461 22.84 11.29 12.96
N GLY A 462 22.46 11.84 14.11
CA GLY A 462 21.55 12.97 14.18
C GLY A 462 20.11 12.64 13.74
N PHE A 463 19.68 11.36 13.73
CA PHE A 463 18.38 11.00 13.14
C PHE A 463 17.18 11.73 13.77
N ALA A 464 17.20 12.04 15.08
CA ALA A 464 16.13 12.78 15.74
C ALA A 464 16.00 14.22 15.23
N ASP A 465 17.08 14.82 14.71
CA ASP A 465 17.09 16.18 14.15
C ASP A 465 16.37 16.25 12.81
N ARG A 466 16.13 15.10 12.16
CA ARG A 466 15.35 15.01 10.91
C ARG A 466 13.86 15.26 11.13
N PHE A 467 13.40 15.22 12.37
CA PHE A 467 12.04 15.59 12.74
C PHE A 467 11.90 17.10 12.86
N GLY A 468 12.02 17.81 11.73
CA GLY A 468 11.91 19.26 11.69
C GLY A 468 10.52 19.77 12.09
N HIS A 469 10.43 20.92 12.75
CA HIS A 469 9.18 21.57 13.11
C HIS A 469 8.40 21.97 11.86
N LEU A 470 7.10 21.69 11.77
CA LEU A 470 6.29 21.87 10.55
C LEU A 470 6.46 23.24 9.88
N ARG A 471 6.47 24.31 10.67
CA ARG A 471 6.52 25.70 10.17
C ARG A 471 7.92 26.21 9.82
N THR A 472 8.92 25.83 10.61
CA THR A 472 10.27 26.42 10.56
C THR A 472 11.29 25.49 9.92
N GLY A 473 11.03 24.19 9.92
CA GLY A 473 11.99 23.15 9.55
C GLY A 473 13.10 22.94 10.59
N ALA A 474 13.08 23.67 11.71
CA ALA A 474 14.10 23.56 12.76
C ALA A 474 14.01 22.20 13.46
N PRO A 475 15.15 21.59 13.86
CA PRO A 475 15.12 20.35 14.62
C PRO A 475 14.36 20.52 15.96
N PRO A 476 13.93 19.42 16.61
CA PRO A 476 13.29 19.51 17.91
C PRO A 476 14.21 20.12 18.95
N ASP A 477 13.71 21.07 19.74
CA ASP A 477 14.48 21.71 20.84
C ASP A 477 14.89 20.70 21.93
N ASP A 478 14.16 19.58 22.04
CA ASP A 478 14.41 18.50 22.99
C ASP A 478 14.40 17.13 22.25
N PRO A 479 15.57 16.66 21.79
CA PRO A 479 15.68 15.38 21.09
C PRO A 479 15.29 14.17 21.94
N GLN A 480 15.45 14.23 23.27
CA GLN A 480 15.03 13.13 24.16
C GLN A 480 13.51 13.02 24.24
N ALA A 481 12.81 14.16 24.33
CA ALA A 481 11.34 14.17 24.24
C ALA A 481 10.87 13.63 22.89
N MET A 482 11.58 13.98 21.80
CA MET A 482 11.28 13.48 20.46
C MET A 482 11.42 11.97 20.40
N MET A 483 12.59 11.43 20.76
CA MET A 483 12.82 9.98 20.75
C MET A 483 11.90 9.22 21.72
N THR A 484 11.44 9.85 22.81
CA THR A 484 10.41 9.28 23.70
C THR A 484 9.07 9.13 22.98
N ALA A 485 8.67 10.12 22.18
CA ALA A 485 7.47 10.03 21.36
C ALA A 485 7.60 8.92 20.30
N LEU A 486 8.76 8.81 19.64
CA LEU A 486 9.06 7.76 18.67
C LEU A 486 9.02 6.35 19.30
N LEU A 487 9.55 6.19 20.51
CA LEU A 487 9.45 4.93 21.27
C LEU A 487 8.00 4.56 21.62
N ALA A 488 7.15 5.56 21.85
CA ALA A 488 5.73 5.31 22.15
C ALA A 488 5.01 4.72 20.93
N ASP A 489 5.41 5.12 19.73
CA ASP A 489 4.93 4.55 18.47
C ASP A 489 5.53 3.16 18.24
N ALA A 490 6.85 3.03 18.35
CA ALA A 490 7.57 1.79 18.10
C ALA A 490 7.13 0.63 18.98
N THR A 491 6.86 0.89 20.27
CA THR A 491 6.50 -0.16 21.24
C THR A 491 4.99 -0.43 21.33
N ASN A 492 4.17 0.32 20.58
CA ASN A 492 2.69 0.32 20.67
C ASN A 492 2.13 0.77 22.03
N LEU A 493 2.91 1.49 22.85
CA LEU A 493 2.49 1.94 24.17
C LEU A 493 1.53 3.13 24.08
N GLY A 494 1.82 4.08 23.19
CA GLY A 494 1.14 5.36 23.05
C GLY A 494 1.62 6.42 24.06
N LEU A 495 1.51 7.70 23.68
CA LEU A 495 2.11 8.85 24.38
C LEU A 495 1.69 8.98 25.84
N ALA A 496 0.41 8.77 26.16
CA ALA A 496 -0.11 8.93 27.51
C ALA A 496 0.50 7.95 28.53
N ARG A 497 0.68 6.69 28.12
CA ARG A 497 1.32 5.68 28.96
C ARG A 497 2.83 5.88 28.98
N MET A 498 3.43 6.23 27.84
CA MET A 498 4.86 6.54 27.76
C MET A 498 5.27 7.67 28.72
N ALA A 499 4.49 8.75 28.81
CA ALA A 499 4.73 9.85 29.77
C ALA A 499 4.79 9.37 31.23
N ARG A 500 3.92 8.42 31.60
CA ARG A 500 3.91 7.84 32.96
C ARG A 500 5.10 6.91 33.20
N SER A 501 5.56 6.19 32.18
CA SER A 501 6.66 5.25 32.26
C SER A 501 8.05 5.90 32.16
N SER A 502 8.18 7.06 31.50
CA SER A 502 9.45 7.79 31.44
C SER A 502 9.66 8.69 32.66
N LYS A 503 8.59 9.20 33.29
CA LYS A 503 8.59 10.12 34.45
C LYS A 503 9.29 11.48 34.21
N VAL A 504 9.98 11.65 33.08
CA VAL A 504 10.70 12.88 32.69
C VAL A 504 9.81 13.84 31.92
N PHE A 505 8.89 13.34 31.09
CA PHE A 505 8.09 14.17 30.19
C PHE A 505 6.60 14.06 30.49
N SER A 506 5.90 15.20 30.52
CA SER A 506 4.44 15.24 30.64
C SER A 506 3.78 14.77 29.35
N HIS A 507 2.54 14.25 29.45
CA HIS A 507 1.76 13.87 28.28
C HIS A 507 1.59 15.04 27.31
N SER A 508 1.31 16.24 27.81
CA SER A 508 1.13 17.43 26.97
C SER A 508 2.40 17.80 26.20
N LYS A 509 3.60 17.62 26.79
CA LYS A 509 4.87 17.86 26.09
C LYS A 509 5.11 16.84 24.98
N LEU A 510 4.86 15.56 25.24
CA LEU A 510 4.99 14.51 24.22
C LEU A 510 3.94 14.63 23.11
N LEU A 511 2.73 15.06 23.44
CA LEU A 511 1.70 15.33 22.44
C LEU A 511 2.10 16.51 21.56
N TRP A 512 2.54 17.62 22.16
CA TRP A 512 2.97 18.80 21.42
C TRP A 512 4.13 18.50 20.48
N ILE A 513 5.17 17.81 20.95
CA ILE A 513 6.32 17.49 20.09
C ILE A 513 5.92 16.55 18.95
N ALA A 514 5.07 15.54 19.23
CA ALA A 514 4.55 14.65 18.21
C ALA A 514 3.73 15.41 17.16
N GLU A 515 2.79 16.27 17.57
CA GLU A 515 1.97 17.07 16.66
C GLU A 515 2.85 17.91 15.72
N TRP A 516 3.80 18.68 16.26
CA TRP A 516 4.57 19.63 15.45
C TRP A 516 5.74 19.04 14.66
N HIS A 517 6.22 17.85 15.02
CA HIS A 517 7.42 17.26 14.45
C HIS A 517 7.21 15.89 13.79
N VAL A 518 6.23 15.07 14.19
CA VAL A 518 5.99 13.73 13.63
C VAL A 518 5.08 13.79 12.42
N ARG A 519 5.60 13.35 11.27
CA ARG A 519 4.89 13.17 9.99
C ARG A 519 5.56 12.06 9.17
N ASP A 520 4.88 11.61 8.12
CA ASP A 520 5.43 10.58 7.22
C ASP A 520 6.78 11.03 6.62
N GLU A 521 6.91 12.27 6.17
CA GLU A 521 8.15 12.78 5.55
C GLU A 521 9.31 12.84 6.55
N THR A 522 9.03 13.20 7.82
CA THR A 522 10.07 13.22 8.86
C THR A 522 10.49 11.84 9.30
N TYR A 523 9.56 10.88 9.34
CA TYR A 523 9.88 9.47 9.59
C TYR A 523 10.74 8.92 8.46
N GLN A 524 10.38 9.22 7.22
CA GLN A 524 11.11 8.78 6.03
C GLN A 524 12.53 9.37 5.98
N ALA A 525 12.69 10.67 6.25
CA ALA A 525 14.00 11.31 6.33
C ALA A 525 14.87 10.76 7.48
N ALA A 526 14.29 10.49 8.65
CA ALA A 526 15.00 9.87 9.76
C ALA A 526 15.40 8.42 9.43
N LEU A 527 14.52 7.66 8.79
CA LEU A 527 14.80 6.29 8.36
C LEU A 527 15.91 6.25 7.31
N ALA A 528 15.87 7.13 6.32
CA ALA A 528 16.91 7.27 5.31
C ALA A 528 18.28 7.54 5.94
N CYS A 529 18.32 8.45 6.92
CA CYS A 529 19.54 8.74 7.69
C CYS A 529 20.11 7.49 8.38
N LEU A 530 19.26 6.63 8.94
CA LEU A 530 19.72 5.38 9.59
C LEU A 530 20.13 4.32 8.56
N VAL A 531 19.39 4.18 7.47
CA VAL A 531 19.67 3.22 6.39
C VAL A 531 21.00 3.53 5.73
N ASP A 532 21.26 4.80 5.41
CA ASP A 532 22.53 5.24 4.84
C ASP A 532 23.69 4.99 5.82
N ALA A 533 23.47 5.24 7.12
CA ALA A 533 24.46 4.95 8.15
C ALA A 533 24.74 3.44 8.30
N ILE A 534 23.73 2.57 8.17
CA ILE A 534 23.91 1.11 8.15
C ILE A 534 24.78 0.71 6.95
N HIS A 535 24.43 1.18 5.76
CA HIS A 535 25.14 0.84 4.52
C HIS A 535 26.57 1.37 4.47
N ALA A 536 26.85 2.45 5.19
CA ALA A 536 28.21 2.98 5.36
C ALA A 536 29.10 2.11 6.27
N GLN A 537 28.54 1.23 7.10
CA GLN A 537 29.34 0.37 7.98
C GLN A 537 30.09 -0.70 7.18
N PRO A 538 31.43 -0.84 7.33
CA PRO A 538 32.23 -1.81 6.57
C PRO A 538 31.75 -3.25 6.71
N PHE A 539 31.28 -3.64 7.91
CA PHE A 539 30.82 -5.00 8.21
C PHE A 539 29.64 -5.44 7.34
N THR A 540 28.81 -4.50 6.86
CA THR A 540 27.63 -4.84 6.05
C THR A 540 27.95 -5.40 4.68
N LYS A 541 29.14 -5.12 4.14
CA LYS A 541 29.59 -5.63 2.83
C LYS A 541 29.65 -7.16 2.78
N ILE A 542 29.79 -7.81 3.94
CA ILE A 542 29.81 -9.27 4.05
C ILE A 542 28.41 -9.87 3.76
N TRP A 543 27.33 -9.12 4.01
CA TRP A 543 25.96 -9.61 3.81
C TRP A 543 25.45 -9.43 2.36
N GLY A 544 25.99 -8.46 1.62
CA GLY A 544 25.56 -8.15 0.26
C GLY A 544 26.16 -6.86 -0.29
N ASP A 545 25.95 -6.64 -1.58
CA ASP A 545 26.51 -5.51 -2.32
C ASP A 545 25.76 -4.19 -2.08
N GLY A 546 24.54 -4.25 -1.56
CA GLY A 546 23.71 -3.08 -1.26
C GLY A 546 22.77 -2.66 -2.40
N ASP A 547 22.72 -3.45 -3.49
CA ASP A 547 21.91 -3.18 -4.68
C ASP A 547 20.72 -4.15 -4.84
N ALA A 548 20.53 -5.07 -3.90
CA ALA A 548 19.38 -5.97 -3.85
C ALA A 548 18.47 -5.69 -2.65
N SER A 549 17.19 -6.01 -2.77
CA SER A 549 16.23 -5.90 -1.68
C SER A 549 15.12 -6.93 -1.77
N SER A 550 14.40 -7.15 -0.67
CA SER A 550 13.17 -7.93 -0.63
C SER A 550 12.05 -7.14 0.01
N SER A 551 10.80 -7.55 -0.22
CA SER A 551 9.66 -7.00 0.49
C SER A 551 8.66 -8.06 0.91
N ASP A 552 8.14 -7.93 2.13
CA ASP A 552 7.16 -8.84 2.70
C ASP A 552 6.19 -8.12 3.67
N GLY A 553 4.98 -8.66 3.79
CA GLY A 553 3.89 -8.14 4.61
C GLY A 553 3.75 -8.90 5.93
N GLN A 554 4.05 -8.22 7.05
CA GLN A 554 3.78 -8.76 8.39
C GLN A 554 2.35 -8.43 8.82
N PHE A 555 1.56 -9.45 9.17
CA PHE A 555 0.19 -9.26 9.66
C PHE A 555 0.16 -8.89 11.15
N PHE A 556 -0.53 -7.81 11.48
CA PHE A 556 -0.83 -7.38 12.85
C PHE A 556 -2.34 -7.41 13.07
N ARG A 557 -2.77 -8.08 14.15
CA ARG A 557 -4.17 -8.20 14.54
C ARG A 557 -4.73 -6.83 14.92
N ALA A 558 -5.96 -6.54 14.54
CA ALA A 558 -6.68 -5.38 15.02
C ALA A 558 -7.54 -5.78 16.22
N GLY A 559 -7.50 -4.98 17.29
CA GLY A 559 -8.25 -5.24 18.51
C GLY A 559 -9.09 -4.04 18.95
N GLY A 560 -10.23 -4.30 19.61
CA GLY A 560 -11.07 -3.27 20.21
C GLY A 560 -11.59 -2.27 19.18
N HIS A 561 -11.27 -0.98 19.34
CA HIS A 561 -11.73 0.05 18.40
C HIS A 561 -11.12 -0.06 16.98
N GLY A 562 -10.00 -0.77 16.80
CA GLY A 562 -9.36 -0.98 15.50
C GLY A 562 -10.11 -1.98 14.61
N GLU A 563 -10.90 -2.89 15.19
CA GLU A 563 -11.62 -3.95 14.48
C GLU A 563 -12.61 -3.41 13.45
N GLY A 564 -13.28 -2.29 13.76
CA GLY A 564 -14.30 -1.71 12.88
C GLY A 564 -13.77 -1.17 11.55
N ARG A 565 -12.45 -0.97 11.43
CA ARG A 565 -11.79 -0.44 10.23
C ARG A 565 -10.95 -1.50 9.51
N ALA A 566 -10.40 -2.45 10.26
CA ALA A 566 -9.48 -3.44 9.73
C ALA A 566 -10.18 -4.43 8.79
N ASP A 567 -9.44 -4.86 7.77
CA ASP A 567 -9.94 -5.80 6.78
C ASP A 567 -9.62 -7.24 7.22
N TYR A 568 -10.45 -8.16 6.77
CA TYR A 568 -10.26 -9.59 6.98
C TYR A 568 -9.43 -10.15 5.84
N ASN A 569 -8.48 -11.02 6.15
CA ASN A 569 -7.78 -11.80 5.15
C ASN A 569 -7.87 -13.29 5.50
N GLY A 570 -8.54 -14.07 4.64
CA GLY A 570 -8.71 -15.51 4.84
C GLY A 570 -7.40 -16.30 5.00
N LYS A 571 -6.26 -15.80 4.49
CA LYS A 571 -4.93 -16.39 4.71
C LYS A 571 -4.53 -16.38 6.20
N TYR A 572 -4.96 -15.38 6.95
CA TYR A 572 -4.63 -15.19 8.38
C TYR A 572 -5.83 -15.47 9.31
N GLY A 573 -6.90 -16.08 8.78
CA GLY A 573 -8.10 -16.45 9.53
C GLY A 573 -9.26 -15.45 9.43
N SER A 574 -10.16 -15.53 10.41
CA SER A 574 -11.36 -14.67 10.53
C SER A 574 -11.13 -13.43 11.40
N GLU A 575 -9.90 -13.19 11.86
CA GLU A 575 -9.57 -12.03 12.68
C GLU A 575 -9.21 -10.82 11.80
N PRO A 576 -9.77 -9.63 12.07
CA PRO A 576 -9.46 -8.44 11.30
C PRO A 576 -8.04 -7.95 11.63
N GLY A 577 -7.35 -7.37 10.65
CA GLY A 577 -6.03 -6.79 10.89
C GLY A 577 -5.54 -5.90 9.75
N VAL A 578 -4.26 -5.55 9.83
CA VAL A 578 -3.54 -4.83 8.77
C VAL A 578 -2.19 -5.48 8.54
N LYS A 579 -1.58 -5.21 7.39
CA LYS A 579 -0.22 -5.66 7.10
C LYS A 579 0.73 -4.48 7.10
N PHE A 580 1.86 -4.64 7.75
CA PHE A 580 3.00 -3.74 7.60
C PHE A 580 3.90 -4.33 6.52
N TYR A 581 3.82 -3.75 5.33
CA TYR A 581 4.59 -4.15 4.17
C TYR A 581 5.92 -3.42 4.18
N THR A 582 7.03 -4.14 4.28
CA THR A 582 8.36 -3.54 4.51
C THR A 582 9.35 -4.00 3.47
N HIS A 583 10.14 -3.05 2.97
CA HIS A 583 11.28 -3.29 2.10
C HIS A 583 12.56 -3.38 2.93
N VAL A 584 13.36 -4.39 2.66
CA VAL A 584 14.61 -4.68 3.38
C VAL A 584 15.72 -4.86 2.36
N SER A 585 16.82 -4.13 2.50
CA SER A 585 18.00 -4.33 1.65
C SER A 585 18.67 -5.67 1.96
N ASP A 586 19.45 -6.21 1.03
CA ASP A 586 20.36 -7.33 1.26
C ASP A 586 21.34 -7.13 2.45
N ARG A 587 21.59 -5.88 2.86
CA ARG A 587 22.32 -5.52 4.10
C ARG A 587 21.45 -5.36 5.36
N TYR A 588 20.28 -5.98 5.40
CA TYR A 588 19.31 -5.94 6.52
C TYR A 588 18.70 -4.56 6.84
N ALA A 589 19.07 -3.48 6.15
CA ALA A 589 18.48 -2.17 6.43
C ALA A 589 17.01 -2.12 5.96
N PRO A 590 16.03 -1.82 6.83
CA PRO A 590 14.64 -1.69 6.42
C PRO A 590 14.39 -0.31 5.80
N SER A 591 14.36 -0.21 4.48
CA SER A 591 14.37 1.07 3.75
C SER A 591 13.03 1.78 3.63
N HIS A 592 11.92 1.03 3.70
CA HIS A 592 10.58 1.59 3.54
C HIS A 592 9.54 0.71 4.21
N THR A 593 8.46 1.31 4.75
CA THR A 593 7.33 0.57 5.31
C THR A 593 6.00 1.23 4.95
N LYS A 594 4.96 0.42 4.75
CA LYS A 594 3.62 0.92 4.46
C LYS A 594 2.56 0.04 5.08
N VAL A 595 1.54 0.68 5.67
CA VAL A 595 0.35 -0.01 6.16
C VAL A 595 -0.57 -0.29 4.98
N ILE A 596 -0.87 -1.57 4.75
CA ILE A 596 -1.80 -2.00 3.71
C ILE A 596 -2.93 -2.79 4.36
N ALA A 597 -4.12 -2.73 3.76
CA ALA A 597 -5.25 -3.54 4.20
C ALA A 597 -4.89 -5.03 4.15
N ALA A 598 -5.40 -5.83 5.08
CA ALA A 598 -5.03 -7.23 5.17
C ALA A 598 -5.29 -7.99 3.86
N ASN A 599 -6.36 -7.67 3.15
CA ASN A 599 -6.77 -8.28 1.88
C ASN A 599 -6.17 -7.60 0.63
N ALA A 600 -5.39 -6.52 0.78
CA ALA A 600 -4.77 -5.85 -0.35
C ALA A 600 -3.68 -6.73 -0.96
N SER A 601 -3.53 -6.62 -2.29
CA SER A 601 -2.42 -7.24 -3.00
C SER A 601 -1.12 -6.49 -2.67
N GLU A 602 -0.12 -7.21 -2.17
CA GLU A 602 1.23 -6.68 -1.91
C GLU A 602 1.92 -6.23 -3.20
N ALA A 603 1.64 -6.90 -4.33
CA ALA A 603 2.23 -6.61 -5.63
C ALA A 603 2.07 -5.13 -6.04
N ALA A 604 0.95 -4.50 -5.69
CA ALA A 604 0.70 -3.10 -5.99
C ALA A 604 1.70 -2.16 -5.29
N HIS A 605 2.27 -2.58 -4.16
CA HIS A 605 3.09 -1.75 -3.28
C HIS A 605 4.60 -2.00 -3.42
N VAL A 606 5.01 -2.96 -4.25
CA VAL A 606 6.43 -3.27 -4.50
C VAL A 606 7.18 -2.03 -4.97
N LEU A 607 6.68 -1.39 -6.02
CA LEU A 607 7.32 -0.22 -6.62
C LEU A 607 7.26 1.02 -5.73
N ASP A 608 6.25 1.13 -4.85
CA ASP A 608 6.16 2.27 -3.90
C ASP A 608 7.45 2.35 -3.07
N GLY A 609 7.89 1.24 -2.47
CA GLY A 609 9.08 1.22 -1.62
C GLY A 609 10.41 1.15 -2.35
N LEU A 610 10.42 0.81 -3.65
CA LEU A 610 11.61 0.88 -4.51
C LEU A 610 11.90 2.30 -5.03
N MET A 611 10.90 3.19 -4.99
CA MET A 611 11.00 4.53 -5.56
C MET A 611 10.85 5.64 -4.52
N HIS A 612 10.16 5.37 -3.41
CA HIS A 612 9.84 6.37 -2.38
C HIS A 612 10.51 6.01 -1.05
N HIS A 613 11.82 5.73 -1.05
CA HIS A 613 12.58 5.45 0.17
C HIS A 613 13.51 6.58 0.63
N GLU A 614 13.74 7.63 -0.19
CA GLU A 614 14.60 8.81 0.11
C GLU A 614 16.06 8.51 0.54
N THR A 615 16.46 7.26 0.56
CA THR A 615 17.82 6.82 0.91
C THR A 615 18.78 6.90 -0.27
N ALA A 616 20.09 6.81 -0.01
CA ALA A 616 21.12 6.73 -1.06
C ALA A 616 21.21 5.35 -1.75
N LEU A 617 20.28 4.43 -1.45
CA LEU A 617 20.27 3.09 -2.04
C LEU A 617 20.00 3.14 -3.54
N ASN A 618 20.76 2.35 -4.29
CA ASN A 618 20.54 2.12 -5.71
C ASN A 618 20.14 0.67 -5.95
N ILE A 619 18.88 0.34 -5.63
CA ILE A 619 18.37 -1.01 -5.79
C ILE A 619 18.19 -1.33 -7.26
N ARG A 620 18.80 -2.43 -7.71
CA ARG A 620 18.73 -2.99 -9.05
C ARG A 620 17.89 -4.26 -9.10
N GLU A 621 17.97 -5.10 -8.07
CA GLU A 621 17.25 -6.38 -8.00
C GLU A 621 16.28 -6.42 -6.81
N HIS A 622 15.06 -6.93 -7.02
CA HIS A 622 14.05 -6.99 -5.97
C HIS A 622 13.33 -8.34 -5.90
N TYR A 623 13.23 -8.88 -4.69
CA TYR A 623 12.63 -10.17 -4.39
C TYR A 623 11.27 -10.04 -3.69
N THR A 624 10.30 -10.86 -4.11
CA THR A 624 8.99 -10.99 -3.46
C THR A 624 8.54 -12.45 -3.41
N ASP A 625 7.55 -12.75 -2.59
CA ASP A 625 6.83 -14.03 -2.65
C ASP A 625 5.92 -14.15 -3.90
N THR A 626 5.37 -15.35 -4.15
CA THR A 626 4.47 -15.66 -5.27
C THR A 626 3.33 -14.66 -5.45
N ALA A 627 2.83 -14.07 -4.35
CA ALA A 627 1.75 -13.09 -4.38
C ALA A 627 2.11 -11.80 -5.14
N GLY A 628 3.41 -11.50 -5.27
CA GLY A 628 3.96 -10.39 -6.06
C GLY A 628 4.02 -10.66 -7.57
N ALA A 629 3.95 -11.92 -8.02
CA ALA A 629 4.21 -12.30 -9.41
C ALA A 629 3.02 -12.04 -10.35
N ILE A 630 2.78 -10.77 -10.70
CA ILE A 630 1.75 -10.35 -11.66
C ILE A 630 2.36 -9.67 -12.90
N ASP A 631 1.79 -9.91 -14.08
CA ASP A 631 2.31 -9.41 -15.37
C ASP A 631 2.53 -7.89 -15.36
N HIS A 632 1.58 -7.09 -14.86
CA HIS A 632 1.72 -5.64 -14.80
C HIS A 632 2.92 -5.17 -13.97
N LEU A 633 3.28 -5.89 -12.91
CA LEU A 633 4.44 -5.53 -12.10
C LEU A 633 5.74 -5.85 -12.84
N PHE A 634 5.82 -7.01 -13.51
CA PHE A 634 6.95 -7.33 -14.39
C PHE A 634 7.16 -6.25 -15.46
N ALA A 635 6.08 -5.80 -16.10
CA ALA A 635 6.14 -4.73 -17.10
C ALA A 635 6.67 -3.42 -16.52
N LEU A 636 6.10 -2.95 -15.41
CA LEU A 636 6.52 -1.69 -14.80
C LEU A 636 7.96 -1.77 -14.25
N CYS A 637 8.36 -2.89 -13.66
CA CYS A 637 9.75 -3.10 -13.24
C CYS A 637 10.72 -3.04 -14.43
N GLY A 638 10.39 -3.70 -15.55
CA GLY A 638 11.18 -3.64 -16.78
C GLY A 638 11.30 -2.22 -17.34
N LEU A 639 10.20 -1.47 -17.42
CA LEU A 639 10.19 -0.07 -17.86
C LEU A 639 11.05 0.84 -16.97
N LEU A 640 11.07 0.56 -15.67
CA LEU A 640 11.80 1.34 -14.68
C LEU A 640 13.25 0.86 -14.49
N GLY A 641 13.66 -0.27 -15.06
CA GLY A 641 15.01 -0.80 -14.96
C GLY A 641 15.30 -1.65 -13.72
N TYR A 642 14.27 -2.17 -13.07
CA TYR A 642 14.42 -3.10 -11.94
C TYR A 642 14.38 -4.55 -12.43
N ARG A 643 15.36 -5.36 -12.00
CA ARG A 643 15.30 -6.82 -12.13
C ARG A 643 14.36 -7.38 -11.07
N PHE A 644 13.16 -7.75 -11.49
CA PHE A 644 12.15 -8.30 -10.58
C PHE A 644 12.27 -9.82 -10.51
N ALA A 645 12.55 -10.34 -9.31
CA ALA A 645 12.86 -11.75 -9.08
C ALA A 645 11.96 -12.38 -8.00
N PRO A 646 10.67 -12.67 -8.32
CA PRO A 646 9.75 -13.29 -7.36
C PRO A 646 9.98 -14.79 -7.19
N ARG A 647 9.85 -15.30 -5.95
CA ARG A 647 9.82 -16.74 -5.65
C ARG A 647 8.46 -17.32 -6.00
N ILE A 648 8.33 -17.97 -7.16
CA ILE A 648 7.08 -18.56 -7.66
C ILE A 648 7.00 -20.04 -7.22
N ARG A 649 6.01 -20.38 -6.38
CA ARG A 649 5.80 -21.75 -5.85
C ARG A 649 5.42 -22.78 -6.92
N ASP A 650 4.43 -22.46 -7.76
CA ASP A 650 3.86 -23.40 -8.75
C ASP A 650 4.36 -23.05 -10.16
N LEU A 651 5.69 -23.07 -10.35
CA LEU A 651 6.31 -22.64 -11.60
C LEU A 651 5.94 -23.57 -12.78
N ALA A 652 5.74 -24.87 -12.52
CA ALA A 652 5.33 -25.84 -13.54
C ALA A 652 3.98 -25.47 -14.21
N ASP A 653 3.08 -24.82 -13.48
CA ASP A 653 1.80 -24.34 -14.02
C ASP A 653 1.91 -23.02 -14.79
N ARG A 654 3.08 -22.36 -14.76
CA ARG A 654 3.28 -21.08 -15.41
C ARG A 654 3.65 -21.27 -16.87
N ARG A 655 2.73 -20.85 -17.73
CA ARG A 655 2.92 -20.84 -19.18
C ARG A 655 3.95 -19.80 -19.63
N LEU A 656 4.86 -20.23 -20.50
CA LEU A 656 5.78 -19.42 -21.28
C LEU A 656 5.06 -18.83 -22.50
N TYR A 657 5.56 -17.70 -22.99
CA TYR A 657 4.99 -17.00 -24.14
C TYR A 657 6.06 -16.76 -25.21
N VAL A 658 5.71 -16.98 -26.47
CA VAL A 658 6.60 -16.81 -27.63
C VAL A 658 6.17 -15.61 -28.48
N ILE A 659 7.05 -15.15 -29.36
CA ILE A 659 6.72 -14.10 -30.35
C ILE A 659 6.33 -14.72 -31.69
N ASP A 660 7.11 -15.68 -32.18
CA ASP A 660 6.77 -16.45 -33.39
C ASP A 660 6.04 -17.75 -33.02
N PRO A 661 4.75 -17.91 -33.39
CA PRO A 661 4.02 -19.18 -33.19
C PRO A 661 4.56 -20.35 -34.01
N ARG A 662 5.41 -20.10 -35.01
CA ARG A 662 5.98 -21.13 -35.89
C ARG A 662 7.28 -21.74 -35.34
N ALA A 663 7.86 -21.14 -34.30
CA ALA A 663 9.05 -21.66 -33.67
C ALA A 663 8.76 -23.01 -32.99
N ASP A 664 9.57 -24.03 -33.31
CA ASP A 664 9.41 -25.40 -32.83
C ASP A 664 10.36 -25.68 -31.67
N TYR A 665 9.95 -25.29 -30.46
CA TYR A 665 10.68 -25.59 -29.21
C TYR A 665 10.28 -26.98 -28.70
N LYS A 666 11.14 -27.97 -28.89
CA LYS A 666 10.79 -29.38 -28.73
C LYS A 666 10.64 -29.77 -27.26
N ALA A 667 11.55 -29.31 -26.40
CA ALA A 667 11.53 -29.64 -24.98
C ALA A 667 10.57 -28.71 -24.21
N LEU A 668 10.55 -27.42 -24.53
CA LEU A 668 9.69 -26.42 -23.86
C LEU A 668 8.23 -26.43 -24.33
N GLY A 669 7.89 -27.20 -25.36
CA GLY A 669 6.55 -27.20 -25.98
C GLY A 669 5.39 -27.37 -24.99
N THR A 670 5.56 -28.21 -23.97
CA THR A 670 4.53 -28.45 -22.94
C THR A 670 4.31 -27.25 -22.01
N MET A 671 5.28 -26.34 -21.90
CA MET A 671 5.22 -25.13 -21.08
C MET A 671 4.73 -23.90 -21.86
N ILE A 672 4.80 -23.91 -23.19
CA ILE A 672 4.30 -22.80 -24.01
C ILE A 672 2.78 -22.73 -23.89
N GLY A 673 2.23 -21.54 -23.61
CA GLY A 673 0.79 -21.34 -23.48
C GLY A 673 0.21 -20.20 -24.29
N GLY A 674 1.00 -19.53 -25.11
CA GLY A 674 0.47 -18.52 -26.03
C GLY A 674 1.54 -17.67 -26.72
N VAL A 675 1.04 -16.75 -27.54
CA VAL A 675 1.83 -15.80 -28.32
C VAL A 675 1.64 -14.39 -27.75
N ILE A 676 2.71 -13.62 -27.69
CA ILE A 676 2.70 -12.21 -27.27
C ILE A 676 2.13 -11.36 -28.40
N ASP A 677 1.03 -10.62 -28.15
CA ASP A 677 0.48 -9.69 -29.14
C ASP A 677 1.25 -8.35 -29.12
N THR A 678 2.30 -8.27 -29.94
CA THR A 678 3.17 -7.08 -30.05
C THR A 678 2.45 -5.84 -30.58
N ARG A 679 1.29 -5.98 -31.23
CA ARG A 679 0.50 -4.84 -31.73
C ARG A 679 -0.10 -4.02 -30.59
N LEU A 680 -0.42 -4.66 -29.46
CA LEU A 680 -1.02 -3.98 -28.31
C LEU A 680 -0.03 -2.99 -27.66
N PRO A 681 1.21 -3.39 -27.30
CA PRO A 681 2.27 -2.45 -26.93
C PRO A 681 2.54 -1.38 -27.99
N GLY A 682 2.64 -1.75 -29.27
CA GLY A 682 2.91 -0.79 -30.35
C GLY A 682 1.87 0.32 -30.45
N ASN A 683 0.58 -0.02 -30.40
CA ASN A 683 -0.51 0.94 -30.48
C ASN A 683 -0.66 1.83 -29.23
N ASN A 684 0.01 1.51 -28.12
CA ASN A 684 -0.14 2.21 -26.84
C ASN A 684 1.21 2.68 -26.26
N TRP A 685 2.28 2.67 -27.06
CA TRP A 685 3.64 2.89 -26.56
C TRP A 685 3.81 4.23 -25.85
N ASP A 686 3.26 5.31 -26.42
CA ASP A 686 3.32 6.64 -25.81
C ASP A 686 2.65 6.68 -24.43
N GLU A 687 1.50 6.03 -24.25
CA GLU A 687 0.81 5.94 -22.96
C GLU A 687 1.54 5.05 -21.95
N ILE A 688 2.24 4.02 -22.44
CA ILE A 688 3.12 3.16 -21.60
C ILE A 688 4.30 3.98 -21.08
N LEU A 689 4.99 4.71 -21.96
CA LEU A 689 6.08 5.61 -21.59
C LEU A 689 5.58 6.73 -20.67
N ARG A 690 4.43 7.34 -20.98
CA ARG A 690 3.81 8.38 -20.13
C ARG A 690 3.51 7.85 -18.74
N SER A 691 3.01 6.61 -18.62
CA SER A 691 2.75 5.96 -17.34
C SER A 691 4.03 5.74 -16.53
N GLY A 692 5.08 5.20 -17.16
CA GLY A 692 6.38 5.02 -16.52
C GLY A 692 7.02 6.34 -16.09
N ALA A 693 6.99 7.35 -16.98
CA ALA A 693 7.55 8.67 -16.72
C ALA A 693 6.79 9.41 -15.60
N SER A 694 5.47 9.22 -15.51
CA SER A 694 4.64 9.77 -14.43
C SER A 694 5.02 9.18 -13.06
N ILE A 695 5.29 7.86 -13.03
CA ILE A 695 5.81 7.18 -11.85
C ILE A 695 7.19 7.71 -11.48
N ARG A 696 8.13 7.82 -12.45
CA ARG A 696 9.48 8.38 -12.23
C ARG A 696 9.45 9.83 -11.75
N ALA A 697 8.52 10.62 -12.26
CA ALA A 697 8.32 12.00 -11.86
C ALA A 697 7.66 12.17 -10.48
N GLY A 698 7.12 11.09 -9.89
CA GLY A 698 6.40 11.13 -8.63
C GLY A 698 5.01 11.78 -8.72
N THR A 699 4.42 11.94 -9.92
CA THR A 699 3.07 12.51 -10.07
C THR A 699 1.98 11.55 -9.59
N VAL A 700 2.27 10.24 -9.66
CA VAL A 700 1.40 9.16 -9.19
C VAL A 700 2.20 8.07 -8.49
N ALA A 701 1.71 7.61 -7.34
CA ALA A 701 2.27 6.45 -6.67
C ALA A 701 1.97 5.17 -7.49
N PRO A 702 2.96 4.28 -7.71
CA PRO A 702 2.76 3.03 -8.45
C PRO A 702 1.55 2.22 -7.99
N SER A 703 1.32 2.11 -6.69
CA SER A 703 0.18 1.38 -6.13
C SER A 703 -1.19 1.98 -6.46
N VAL A 704 -1.27 3.29 -6.72
CA VAL A 704 -2.51 3.93 -7.18
C VAL A 704 -2.77 3.52 -8.63
N LEU A 705 -1.74 3.61 -9.49
CA LEU A 705 -1.84 3.22 -10.90
C LEU A 705 -2.21 1.73 -11.02
N MET A 706 -1.48 0.85 -10.32
CA MET A 706 -1.71 -0.59 -10.36
C MET A 706 -3.09 -0.99 -9.85
N ARG A 707 -3.59 -0.37 -8.77
CA ARG A 707 -4.95 -0.64 -8.28
C ARG A 707 -6.02 -0.28 -9.30
N ARG A 708 -5.81 0.82 -10.05
CA ARG A 708 -6.72 1.20 -11.13
C ARG A 708 -6.61 0.22 -12.29
N LEU A 709 -5.40 -0.06 -12.79
CA LEU A 709 -5.12 -1.07 -13.83
C LEU A 709 -5.77 -2.43 -13.50
N ALA A 710 -5.70 -2.88 -12.24
CA ALA A 710 -6.31 -4.12 -11.78
C ALA A 710 -7.85 -4.07 -11.67
N ALA A 711 -8.43 -2.88 -11.42
CA ALA A 711 -9.87 -2.67 -11.36
C ALA A 711 -10.52 -2.54 -12.74
N TYR A 712 -9.75 -2.30 -13.81
CA TYR A 712 -10.28 -2.27 -15.18
C TYR A 712 -10.64 -3.67 -15.67
N PRO A 713 -11.91 -3.95 -16.00
CA PRO A 713 -12.30 -5.23 -16.57
C PRO A 713 -11.83 -5.32 -18.03
N ARG A 714 -10.78 -6.10 -18.33
CA ARG A 714 -10.42 -6.69 -19.66
C ARG A 714 -10.54 -5.80 -20.93
N GLN A 715 -10.74 -4.48 -20.85
CA GLN A 715 -11.08 -3.62 -22.00
C GLN A 715 -10.20 -2.38 -22.11
N ASN A 716 -9.43 -2.02 -21.09
CA ASN A 716 -8.46 -0.93 -21.19
C ASN A 716 -7.24 -1.37 -22.04
N ALA A 717 -6.94 -0.62 -23.09
CA ALA A 717 -5.85 -0.91 -24.02
C ALA A 717 -4.47 -0.84 -23.35
N LEU A 718 -4.23 0.15 -22.49
CA LEU A 718 -2.99 0.31 -21.74
C LEU A 718 -2.75 -0.86 -20.78
N ALA A 719 -3.76 -1.29 -20.04
CA ALA A 719 -3.64 -2.44 -19.13
C ALA A 719 -3.32 -3.74 -19.90
N LYS A 720 -3.95 -3.96 -21.07
CA LYS A 720 -3.61 -5.10 -21.93
C LYS A 720 -2.20 -5.01 -22.48
N ALA A 721 -1.78 -3.83 -22.94
CA ALA A 721 -0.46 -3.61 -23.49
C ALA A 721 0.63 -3.88 -22.43
N LEU A 722 0.48 -3.32 -21.23
CA LEU A 722 1.36 -3.62 -20.08
C LEU A 722 1.34 -5.11 -19.72
N ARG A 723 0.19 -5.79 -19.84
CA ARG A 723 0.13 -7.23 -19.61
C ARG A 723 0.95 -8.03 -20.63
N GLU A 724 0.94 -7.67 -21.91
CA GLU A 724 1.76 -8.35 -22.93
C GLU A 724 3.25 -8.12 -22.69
N ILE A 725 3.67 -6.89 -22.34
CA ILE A 725 5.05 -6.61 -21.90
C ILE A 725 5.40 -7.46 -20.67
N GLY A 726 4.49 -7.53 -19.70
CA GLY A 726 4.66 -8.29 -18.48
C GLY A 726 4.83 -9.79 -18.71
N ARG A 727 4.11 -10.36 -19.69
CA ARG A 727 4.28 -11.75 -20.11
C ARG A 727 5.64 -12.00 -20.73
N LEU A 728 6.15 -11.06 -21.53
CA LEU A 728 7.49 -11.11 -22.10
C LEU A 728 8.53 -11.17 -20.97
N GLU A 729 8.54 -10.16 -20.10
CA GLU A 729 9.50 -10.05 -18.99
C GLU A 729 9.42 -11.25 -18.03
N ARG A 730 8.21 -11.74 -17.74
CA ARG A 730 8.01 -12.93 -16.91
C ARG A 730 8.49 -14.21 -17.58
N THR A 731 8.40 -14.30 -18.91
CA THR A 731 8.93 -15.46 -19.65
C THR A 731 10.46 -15.46 -19.56
N LEU A 732 11.12 -14.32 -19.82
CA LEU A 732 12.56 -14.17 -19.63
C LEU A 732 13.00 -14.54 -18.21
N PHE A 733 12.30 -14.00 -17.19
CA PHE A 733 12.57 -14.35 -15.80
C PHE A 733 12.41 -15.85 -15.53
N THR A 734 11.35 -16.48 -16.04
CA THR A 734 11.13 -17.93 -15.85
C THR A 734 12.26 -18.76 -16.45
N LEU A 735 12.73 -18.39 -17.64
CA LEU A 735 13.86 -19.06 -18.30
C LEU A 735 15.14 -18.93 -17.46
N ASP A 736 15.46 -17.72 -17.01
CA ASP A 736 16.59 -17.49 -16.10
C ASP A 736 16.44 -18.26 -14.78
N TRP A 737 15.23 -18.30 -14.22
CA TRP A 737 14.95 -19.02 -12.99
C TRP A 737 15.16 -20.53 -13.14
N ILE A 738 14.88 -21.12 -14.31
CA ILE A 738 15.11 -22.53 -14.60
C ILE A 738 16.62 -22.80 -14.78
N SER A 739 17.32 -21.94 -15.52
CA SER A 739 18.72 -22.16 -15.89
C SER A 739 19.76 -21.66 -14.88
N ASP A 740 19.42 -20.78 -13.93
CA ASP A 740 20.37 -20.17 -12.99
C ASP A 740 20.09 -20.57 -11.52
N PRO A 741 20.77 -21.59 -10.97
CA PRO A 741 20.69 -21.95 -9.56
C PRO A 741 21.13 -20.82 -8.62
N ALA A 742 22.07 -19.97 -9.04
CA ALA A 742 22.58 -18.89 -8.21
C ALA A 742 21.51 -17.80 -8.02
N LEU A 743 20.72 -17.47 -9.06
CA LEU A 743 19.54 -16.60 -8.94
C LEU A 743 18.56 -17.16 -7.90
N ARG A 744 18.25 -18.45 -7.97
CA ARG A 744 17.33 -19.10 -7.01
C ARG A 744 17.85 -18.99 -5.58
N ARG A 745 19.14 -19.21 -5.35
CA ARG A 745 19.78 -19.10 -4.02
C ARG A 745 19.77 -17.66 -3.50
N ARG A 746 20.16 -16.68 -4.32
CA ARG A 746 20.15 -15.25 -3.95
C ARG A 746 18.74 -14.76 -3.61
N ALA A 747 17.74 -15.10 -4.42
CA ALA A 747 16.35 -14.72 -4.16
C ALA A 747 15.81 -15.32 -2.85
N ASN A 748 16.10 -16.60 -2.57
CA ASN A 748 15.71 -17.22 -1.30
C ASN A 748 16.43 -16.60 -0.11
N ALA A 749 17.74 -16.34 -0.21
CA ALA A 749 18.49 -15.66 0.84
C ALA A 749 17.92 -14.25 1.12
N GLY A 750 17.60 -13.48 0.08
CA GLY A 750 16.98 -12.16 0.21
C GLY A 750 15.61 -12.19 0.87
N LEU A 751 14.76 -13.16 0.53
CA LEU A 751 13.45 -13.33 1.17
C LEU A 751 13.57 -13.77 2.64
N ASN A 752 14.48 -14.70 2.93
CA ASN A 752 14.73 -15.15 4.31
C ASN A 752 15.19 -13.99 5.21
N LYS A 753 15.98 -13.05 4.68
CA LYS A 753 16.35 -11.81 5.41
C LYS A 753 15.11 -11.00 5.78
N GLY A 754 14.19 -10.80 4.83
CA GLY A 754 12.91 -10.11 5.08
C GLY A 754 12.05 -10.82 6.14
N GLU A 755 11.92 -12.14 6.06
CA GLU A 755 11.16 -12.94 7.04
C GLU A 755 11.79 -12.88 8.45
N ALA A 756 13.12 -12.84 8.55
CA ALA A 756 13.83 -12.78 9.82
C ALA A 756 13.54 -11.49 10.63
N HIS A 757 13.23 -10.37 9.96
CA HIS A 757 12.85 -9.12 10.63
C HIS A 757 11.58 -9.25 11.47
N HIS A 758 10.68 -10.17 11.13
CA HIS A 758 9.38 -10.29 11.80
C HIS A 758 9.51 -10.62 13.29
N ALA A 759 10.54 -11.36 13.67
CA ALA A 759 10.78 -11.73 15.07
C ALA A 759 11.21 -10.51 15.90
N LEU A 760 12.17 -9.73 15.41
CA LEU A 760 12.61 -8.48 16.05
C LEU A 760 11.46 -7.47 16.13
N LYS A 761 10.69 -7.30 15.05
CA LYS A 761 9.50 -6.43 15.05
C LYS A 761 8.49 -6.81 16.12
N ARG A 762 8.22 -8.11 16.33
CA ARG A 762 7.34 -8.58 17.41
C ARG A 762 7.92 -8.30 18.80
N ALA A 763 9.22 -8.45 18.98
CA ALA A 763 9.89 -8.16 20.25
C ALA A 763 9.80 -6.68 20.62
N VAL A 764 9.90 -5.78 19.64
CA VAL A 764 9.75 -4.33 19.85
C VAL A 764 8.27 -3.92 20.00
N PHE A 765 7.37 -4.48 19.20
CA PHE A 765 5.93 -4.14 19.16
C PHE A 765 5.09 -5.00 20.13
N PHE A 766 5.42 -5.00 21.42
CA PHE A 766 4.84 -5.95 22.38
C PHE A 766 3.65 -5.42 23.20
N HIS A 767 3.47 -4.10 23.32
CA HIS A 767 2.33 -3.57 24.08
C HIS A 767 1.00 -3.80 23.36
N ARG A 768 -0.10 -3.81 24.14
CA ARG A 768 -1.46 -4.14 23.67
C ARG A 768 -1.54 -5.53 23.03
N LEU A 769 -0.73 -6.48 23.50
CA LEU A 769 -0.61 -7.84 22.94
C LEU A 769 -0.17 -7.85 21.46
N GLY A 770 0.52 -6.80 21.01
CA GLY A 770 0.85 -6.60 19.60
C GLY A 770 -0.35 -6.26 18.71
N GLU A 771 -1.52 -5.97 19.29
CA GLU A 771 -2.72 -5.59 18.54
C GLU A 771 -2.72 -4.10 18.21
N ILE A 772 -3.18 -3.77 17.01
CA ILE A 772 -3.43 -2.41 16.59
C ILE A 772 -4.84 -2.02 17.03
N ARG A 773 -4.90 -1.06 17.94
CA ARG A 773 -6.17 -0.55 18.51
C ARG A 773 -6.50 0.87 18.07
N ASP A 774 -5.64 1.46 17.24
CA ASP A 774 -5.76 2.84 16.79
C ASP A 774 -6.94 3.02 15.83
N ARG A 775 -7.69 4.12 16.03
CA ARG A 775 -8.93 4.41 15.30
C ARG A 775 -8.65 4.88 13.87
N THR A 776 -7.63 5.72 13.69
CA THR A 776 -7.28 6.35 12.41
C THR A 776 -6.12 5.62 11.74
N PHE A 777 -6.12 5.57 10.41
CA PHE A 777 -5.05 4.94 9.61
C PHE A 777 -3.74 5.71 9.68
N GLU A 778 -3.79 7.03 9.80
CA GLU A 778 -2.61 7.85 10.05
C GLU A 778 -1.85 7.39 11.30
N ASN A 779 -2.55 7.17 12.41
CA ASN A 779 -1.92 6.63 13.62
C ASN A 779 -1.37 5.21 13.40
N GLN A 780 -2.00 4.39 12.55
CA GLN A 780 -1.45 3.07 12.19
C GLN A 780 -0.17 3.22 11.37
N CYS A 781 -0.10 4.19 10.45
CA CYS A 781 1.10 4.54 9.70
C CYS A 781 2.22 4.99 10.64
N TYR A 782 1.95 5.88 11.59
CA TYR A 782 2.96 6.32 12.55
C TYR A 782 3.48 5.18 13.44
N ARG A 783 2.61 4.25 13.87
CA ARG A 783 3.04 3.02 14.56
C ARG A 783 3.97 2.17 13.68
N ALA A 784 3.62 1.96 12.42
CA ALA A 784 4.44 1.19 11.49
C ALA A 784 5.80 1.86 11.24
N SER A 785 5.80 3.18 10.98
CA SER A 785 7.01 3.98 10.76
C SER A 785 7.90 4.03 12.00
N GLY A 786 7.33 4.26 13.18
CA GLY A 786 8.06 4.24 14.45
C GLY A 786 8.69 2.88 14.75
N LEU A 787 7.94 1.79 14.54
CA LEU A 787 8.47 0.43 14.67
C LEU A 787 9.63 0.20 13.69
N ASN A 788 9.48 0.59 12.43
CA ASN A 788 10.50 0.39 11.41
C ASN A 788 11.77 1.21 11.70
N LEU A 789 11.62 2.45 12.20
CA LEU A 789 12.72 3.31 12.62
C LEU A 789 13.49 2.73 13.82
N ALA A 790 12.77 2.24 14.85
CA ALA A 790 13.41 1.61 16.00
C ALA A 790 14.15 0.32 15.61
N VAL A 791 13.58 -0.49 14.71
CA VAL A 791 14.24 -1.68 14.15
C VAL A 791 15.51 -1.28 13.38
N ALA A 792 15.47 -0.21 12.57
CA ALA A 792 16.66 0.31 11.89
C ALA A 792 17.74 0.75 12.88
N ALA A 793 17.37 1.44 13.97
CA ALA A 793 18.31 1.86 15.00
C ALA A 793 18.97 0.67 15.70
N ILE A 794 18.22 -0.38 16.01
CA ILE A 794 18.74 -1.63 16.58
C ILE A 794 19.72 -2.30 15.61
N ILE A 795 19.36 -2.37 14.34
CA ILE A 795 20.23 -2.97 13.31
C ILE A 795 21.52 -2.19 13.15
N LEU A 796 21.47 -0.86 13.14
CA LEU A 796 22.67 -0.02 13.10
C LEU A 796 23.56 -0.28 14.32
N TRP A 797 23.00 -0.24 15.52
CA TRP A 797 23.75 -0.47 16.75
C TRP A 797 24.38 -1.86 16.78
N ASN A 798 23.61 -2.90 16.46
CA ASN A 798 24.10 -4.27 16.35
C ASN A 798 25.22 -4.39 15.32
N THR A 799 25.06 -3.79 14.13
CA THR A 799 26.06 -3.84 13.06
C THR A 799 27.40 -3.23 13.51
N VAL A 800 27.34 -2.07 14.17
CA VAL A 800 28.52 -1.38 14.71
C VAL A 800 29.23 -2.24 15.75
N TYR A 801 28.51 -2.79 16.73
CA TYR A 801 29.13 -3.58 17.79
C TYR A 801 29.54 -4.99 17.35
N LEU A 802 28.85 -5.61 16.40
CA LEU A 802 29.27 -6.87 15.79
C LEU A 802 30.58 -6.68 15.02
N GLY A 803 30.71 -5.61 14.23
CA GLY A 803 31.96 -5.26 13.56
C GLY A 803 33.12 -5.11 14.56
N ARG A 804 32.89 -4.35 15.65
CA ARG A 804 33.89 -4.21 16.72
C ARG A 804 34.23 -5.53 17.42
N ALA A 805 33.25 -6.40 17.66
CA ALA A 805 33.49 -7.70 18.27
C ALA A 805 34.32 -8.61 17.36
N VAL A 806 34.09 -8.57 16.06
CA VAL A 806 34.91 -9.27 15.06
C VAL A 806 36.33 -8.72 15.03
N ASP A 807 36.49 -7.39 15.02
CA ASP A 807 37.80 -6.74 15.04
C ASP A 807 38.60 -7.09 16.30
N GLU A 808 37.95 -7.15 17.47
CA GLU A 808 38.58 -7.57 18.72
C GLU A 808 39.05 -9.03 18.68
N LEU A 809 38.24 -9.94 18.13
CA LEU A 809 38.64 -11.35 17.99
C LEU A 809 39.80 -11.52 16.99
N ARG A 810 39.77 -10.78 15.87
CA ARG A 810 40.87 -10.74 14.90
C ARG A 810 42.14 -10.16 15.51
N PHE A 811 42.02 -9.09 16.31
CA PHE A 811 43.15 -8.49 17.04
C PHE A 811 43.79 -9.48 18.03
N ARG A 812 43.00 -10.36 18.65
CA ARG A 812 43.48 -11.44 19.52
C ARG A 812 44.10 -12.63 18.76
N GLY A 813 44.23 -12.53 17.44
CA GLY A 813 44.86 -13.55 16.58
C GLY A 813 43.91 -14.63 16.07
N GLU A 814 42.60 -14.47 16.22
CA GLU A 814 41.62 -15.44 15.69
C GLU A 814 41.33 -15.20 14.21
N ILE A 815 41.41 -16.27 13.42
CA ILE A 815 41.08 -16.24 11.99
C ILE A 815 39.58 -16.49 11.84
N LEU A 816 38.83 -15.41 11.59
CA LEU A 816 37.40 -15.45 11.28
C LEU A 816 37.21 -15.15 9.79
N SER A 817 36.86 -16.18 9.01
CA SER A 817 36.49 -16.03 7.60
C SER A 817 35.14 -15.34 7.46
N ASP A 818 34.95 -14.66 6.33
CA ASP A 818 33.72 -13.91 6.06
C ASP A 818 32.51 -14.81 5.75
N GLU A 819 32.74 -16.05 5.30
CA GLU A 819 31.70 -17.03 4.95
C GLU A 819 30.72 -17.33 6.11
N PRO A 820 31.16 -17.75 7.31
CA PRO A 820 30.25 -17.90 8.45
C PRO A 820 29.71 -16.56 8.97
N LEU A 821 30.46 -15.46 8.82
CA LEU A 821 30.01 -14.12 9.22
C LEU A 821 28.85 -13.60 8.37
N ALA A 822 28.77 -14.00 7.10
CA ALA A 822 27.67 -13.68 6.20
C ALA A 822 26.31 -14.20 6.69
N HIS A 823 26.30 -15.19 7.59
CA HIS A 823 25.11 -15.73 8.23
C HIS A 823 24.79 -15.09 9.59
N VAL A 824 25.65 -14.22 10.12
CA VAL A 824 25.41 -13.51 11.39
C VAL A 824 24.53 -12.29 11.14
N ALA A 825 23.21 -12.47 11.30
CA ALA A 825 22.25 -11.39 11.12
C ALA A 825 22.33 -10.34 12.26
N PRO A 826 22.21 -9.03 11.98
CA PRO A 826 22.21 -7.95 12.99
C PRO A 826 20.86 -7.79 13.70
N LEU A 827 20.12 -8.88 13.85
CA LEU A 827 18.73 -8.88 14.31
C LEU A 827 18.56 -9.34 15.76
N GLY A 828 19.62 -9.68 16.49
CA GLY A 828 19.52 -10.14 17.88
C GLY A 828 19.16 -9.01 18.85
N TRP A 829 18.35 -9.30 19.87
CA TRP A 829 17.86 -8.28 20.82
C TRP A 829 17.97 -8.67 22.30
N GLU A 830 18.50 -9.83 22.64
CA GLU A 830 18.56 -10.32 24.04
C GLU A 830 19.38 -9.42 24.98
N HIS A 831 20.30 -8.63 24.44
CA HIS A 831 21.12 -7.68 25.18
C HIS A 831 20.43 -6.31 25.36
N ILE A 832 19.22 -6.13 24.80
CA ILE A 832 18.47 -4.87 24.79
C ILE A 832 17.25 -5.00 25.70
N ALA A 833 17.15 -4.13 26.72
CA ALA A 833 15.97 -4.04 27.57
C ALA A 833 14.91 -3.12 26.93
N PHE A 834 13.77 -3.70 26.52
CA PHE A 834 12.62 -2.99 25.96
C PHE A 834 11.54 -2.60 26.98
N ASN A 835 11.56 -3.23 28.15
CA ASN A 835 10.58 -3.09 29.23
C ASN A 835 11.20 -2.47 30.49
N GLY A 836 10.35 -1.99 31.40
CA GLY A 836 10.76 -1.27 32.61
C GLY A 836 10.58 0.26 32.48
N ASP A 837 11.34 1.03 33.25
CA ASP A 837 11.32 2.50 33.21
C ASP A 837 12.14 3.02 32.01
N TYR A 838 11.57 3.94 31.22
CA TYR A 838 12.21 4.56 30.06
C TYR A 838 13.08 5.75 30.47
N ILE A 839 14.27 5.45 31.01
CA ILE A 839 15.20 6.43 31.56
C ILE A 839 16.25 6.78 30.50
N TRP A 840 16.41 8.07 30.21
CA TRP A 840 17.44 8.58 29.30
C TRP A 840 18.78 8.78 30.01
N PRO A 841 19.92 8.51 29.35
CA PRO A 841 21.23 8.81 29.92
C PRO A 841 21.41 10.34 30.04
N ALA A 842 22.03 10.77 31.14
CA ALA A 842 22.36 12.19 31.36
C ALA A 842 23.40 12.70 30.34
N GLU A 843 24.42 11.88 30.05
CA GLU A 843 25.44 12.14 29.04
C GLU A 843 25.53 10.97 28.06
N PRO A 844 25.00 11.10 26.82
CA PRO A 844 25.11 10.04 25.83
C PRO A 844 26.53 9.95 25.26
N LEU A 845 27.01 8.73 25.02
CA LEU A 845 28.30 8.49 24.38
C LEU A 845 28.22 8.92 22.90
N ARG A 846 28.79 10.08 22.57
CA ARG A 846 28.72 10.64 21.19
C ARG A 846 29.81 10.10 20.26
N THR A 847 31.02 9.90 20.78
CA THR A 847 32.21 9.47 20.01
C THR A 847 32.90 8.26 20.62
N ALA A 848 32.46 7.83 21.79
CA ALA A 848 32.99 6.67 22.51
C ALA A 848 32.05 5.47 22.35
N PHE A 849 32.61 4.27 22.54
CA PHE A 849 31.86 3.02 22.50
C PHE A 849 31.92 2.36 23.86
N ARG A 850 30.86 1.62 24.21
CA ARG A 850 30.86 0.78 25.40
C ARG A 850 31.92 -0.32 25.29
N PRO A 851 32.51 -0.75 26.41
CA PRO A 851 33.42 -1.89 26.41
C PRO A 851 32.67 -3.17 26.00
N LEU A 852 33.32 -4.00 25.17
CA LEU A 852 32.83 -5.33 24.85
C LEU A 852 32.90 -6.22 26.10
N ARG A 853 31.90 -7.08 26.28
CA ARG A 853 31.85 -8.06 27.37
C ARG A 853 32.81 -9.20 27.07
N ASN A 854 33.41 -9.76 28.12
CA ASN A 854 34.19 -10.98 28.00
C ASN A 854 33.30 -12.19 28.33
N PRO A 855 32.86 -12.99 27.34
CA PRO A 855 32.00 -14.15 27.61
C PRO A 855 32.71 -15.30 28.33
N ARG A 856 34.06 -15.25 28.45
CA ARG A 856 34.87 -16.20 29.24
C ARG A 856 35.20 -15.69 30.65
N ALA A 857 34.81 -14.46 31.00
CA ALA A 857 34.89 -14.00 32.38
C ALA A 857 33.72 -14.65 33.13
N ASP A 858 34.00 -15.75 33.82
CA ASP A 858 33.02 -16.46 34.66
C ASP A 858 32.30 -15.50 35.61
N PHE A 859 30.98 -15.69 35.73
CA PHE A 859 30.09 -15.33 36.84
C PHE A 859 30.71 -14.49 37.98
N LEU A 860 30.88 -13.18 37.77
CA LEU A 860 31.20 -12.21 38.84
C LEU A 860 30.42 -10.90 38.68
N GLU A 861 29.14 -10.98 38.32
CA GLU A 861 28.19 -9.87 38.53
C GLU A 861 26.89 -10.42 39.16
N ALA A 862 27.03 -10.90 40.39
CA ALA A 862 25.96 -10.99 41.38
C ALA A 862 26.56 -10.64 42.74
N ALA A 863 26.83 -9.35 42.94
CA ALA A 863 27.01 -8.71 44.24
C ALA A 863 26.52 -7.25 44.12
#